data_AF-A0A9W9QR62-F1
#
_entry.id   AF-A0A9W9QR62-F1
#
_cell.length_a   1.000
_cell.length_b   1.000
_cell.length_c   1.000
_cell.angle_alpha   90.00
_cell.angle_beta   90.00
_cell.angle_gamma   90.00
#
_symmetry.space_group_name_H-M   'P 1'
#
loop_
_entity.id
_entity.type
_entity.pdbx_description
1 polymer ?
#
loop_
_entity_poly.entity_id
_entity_poly.type
_entity_poly.pdbx_seq_one_letter_code
_entity_poly.pdbx_strand_id
1 'polypeptide(L)'
;MSEKSKVHIFGNLYLADPSFVLPDNELGYANELLNLIRCADGEQPERKIEDSQVLLDWNLDRAFERLQEKEFAWWEERGVTRPKEYLVRPSGSTNAAVACHLYNPTFATDDPCGGETEDLSSPSIVQLNRAGFSTENNCLLFDHIARRDISAHCKDAYPEDLLDIYEEFTFTLRAAMKAKVEICWGANVRQRMLKKLDLKPLRLWNEFMGLTLYLELTPDKTSLKRFIIFVAHPQRFMYVKSDGERAQAWRRRFGISQDLALDLAARLSGIKIPPRFYELDPRLLQNLCRPRHLTTKKDAWTGQAMAQLKKAFPDANLSTETSHRVKPTKEDKTALQNVFQALEKLGPDKLNQTVNMLNMEDDKFLRHRRLQKIVDYWHGLEGLSYAFIPNAKKHIHHLQATKTQVTGYLSDSLRMELQESDCWDWEDLPTPIIDFIGAQDGLKFRKRKIMCRSDLEVAFYLLQRCEGNPQVLDILTLAFTVLTAYGWWIARSRKSPVDSALILREHPYDVMSRKCSGCRKEHLDDPFAYWSKFDPSLYIFWYCFRSNCGRPECQAKNVRLVPFDNLIKYSRASFPDLQMKSLDRFDRWFLLRPEEFGLLPDMIQVQCQGKGCGETKLVKSRWTAHNPPRFVIAVHGCTKCLKKTNWIPFGFPILHSSNLCTLWKRFHEHPGFDITGYPRRPDIYFDKSLTVGGRVAALIEAQRLVEIDNLTKQKRKEP
;
A
#
# COMPACT_ATOMS: atom_id res chain seq x y z
N MET A 1 -21.40 35.00 30.71
CA MET A 1 -20.22 35.89 30.81
C MET A 1 -20.63 37.27 30.30
N SER A 2 -20.36 38.32 31.07
CA SER A 2 -20.70 39.72 30.76
C SER A 2 -20.01 40.18 29.46
N GLU A 3 -20.69 40.98 28.63
CA GLU A 3 -20.16 41.59 27.39
C GLU A 3 -18.84 42.37 27.58
N LYS A 4 -18.46 42.69 28.82
CA LYS A 4 -17.21 43.36 29.17
C LYS A 4 -15.94 42.49 29.06
N SER A 5 -16.02 41.24 28.58
CA SER A 5 -14.87 40.32 28.51
C SER A 5 -14.36 40.01 27.09
N LYS A 6 -14.81 40.73 26.05
CA LYS A 6 -14.42 40.48 24.65
C LYS A 6 -13.58 41.62 24.08
N VAL A 7 -12.57 41.27 23.30
CA VAL A 7 -11.67 42.15 22.57
C VAL A 7 -11.97 42.02 21.08
N HIS A 8 -12.12 43.18 20.42
CA HIS A 8 -12.21 43.26 18.97
C HIS A 8 -10.84 42.95 18.35
N ILE A 9 -10.83 42.05 17.36
CA ILE A 9 -9.63 41.64 16.65
C ILE A 9 -9.52 42.36 15.32
N PHE A 10 -10.48 42.14 14.42
CA PHE A 10 -10.58 42.76 13.10
C PHE A 10 -11.94 42.45 12.49
N GLY A 11 -12.49 43.37 11.68
CA GLY A 11 -13.79 43.16 11.01
C GLY A 11 -14.89 42.84 12.03
N ASN A 12 -15.61 41.74 11.86
CA ASN A 12 -16.65 41.28 12.80
C ASN A 12 -16.14 40.25 13.82
N LEU A 13 -14.82 40.04 13.95
CA LEU A 13 -14.24 39.06 14.87
C LEU A 13 -14.02 39.65 16.28
N TYR A 14 -14.69 39.07 17.26
CA TYR A 14 -14.54 39.38 18.68
C TYR A 14 -14.21 38.11 19.47
N LEU A 15 -13.09 38.10 20.18
CA LEU A 15 -12.66 36.97 21.03
C LEU A 15 -12.66 37.39 22.50
N ALA A 16 -12.66 36.46 23.46
CA ALA A 16 -12.45 36.86 24.86
C ALA A 16 -11.07 37.50 25.02
N ASP A 17 -10.91 38.40 25.99
CA ASP A 17 -9.63 39.03 26.26
C ASP A 17 -8.55 37.95 26.57
N PRO A 18 -7.42 37.94 25.83
CA PRO A 18 -6.42 36.89 25.94
C PRO A 18 -5.78 36.81 27.34
N SER A 19 -5.78 37.90 28.11
CA SER A 19 -5.22 37.91 29.48
C SER A 19 -5.95 37.00 30.46
N PHE A 20 -7.20 36.61 30.15
CA PHE A 20 -7.98 35.68 30.98
C PHE A 20 -7.92 34.23 30.50
N VAL A 21 -7.36 33.96 29.31
CA VAL A 21 -7.50 32.65 28.64
C VAL A 21 -6.15 32.05 28.23
N LEU A 22 -5.16 32.88 27.91
CA LEU A 22 -3.84 32.43 27.49
C LEU A 22 -2.84 32.42 28.66
N PRO A 23 -1.91 31.46 28.70
CA PRO A 23 -0.80 31.47 29.65
C PRO A 23 0.19 32.61 29.33
N ASP A 24 0.92 33.10 30.33
CA ASP A 24 1.79 34.29 30.23
C ASP A 24 2.81 34.22 29.08
N ASN A 25 3.34 33.02 28.80
CA ASN A 25 4.30 32.78 27.73
C ASN A 25 3.70 32.94 26.32
N GLU A 26 2.40 32.67 26.14
CA GLU A 26 1.70 32.87 24.86
C GLU A 26 1.09 34.27 24.78
N LEU A 27 0.69 34.83 25.92
CA LEU A 27 0.07 36.15 26.03
C LEU A 27 0.96 37.28 25.48
N GLY A 28 2.27 37.24 25.79
CA GLY A 28 3.21 38.25 25.29
C GLY A 28 3.27 38.30 23.75
N TYR A 29 3.38 37.14 23.13
CA TYR A 29 3.43 37.01 21.67
C TYR A 29 2.07 37.34 21.02
N ALA A 30 0.96 36.89 21.60
CA ALA A 30 -0.36 37.24 21.14
C ALA A 30 -0.59 38.76 21.17
N ASN A 31 -0.20 39.44 22.26
CA ASN A 31 -0.34 40.89 22.38
C ASN A 31 0.52 41.65 21.35
N GLU A 32 1.73 41.18 21.06
CA GLU A 32 2.57 41.73 19.98
C GLU A 32 1.84 41.71 18.64
N LEU A 33 1.30 40.55 18.25
CA LEU A 33 0.58 40.41 16.98
C LEU A 33 -0.75 41.16 16.97
N LEU A 34 -1.49 41.19 18.08
CA LEU A 34 -2.74 41.95 18.19
C LEU A 34 -2.51 43.46 18.04
N ASN A 35 -1.38 43.98 18.52
CA ASN A 35 -1.03 45.39 18.30
C ASN A 35 -0.77 45.66 16.82
N LEU A 36 -0.09 44.76 16.10
CA LEU A 36 0.11 44.88 14.65
C LEU A 36 -1.21 44.84 13.87
N ILE A 37 -2.18 44.02 14.33
CA ILE A 37 -3.52 43.97 13.74
C ILE A 37 -4.28 45.29 13.97
N ARG A 38 -4.31 45.80 15.21
CA ARG A 38 -5.03 47.05 15.56
C ARG A 38 -4.49 48.27 14.82
N CYS A 39 -3.18 48.35 14.65
CA CYS A 39 -2.55 49.42 13.85
C CYS A 39 -3.02 49.43 12.39
N ALA A 40 -3.50 48.30 11.87
CA ALA A 40 -4.04 48.19 10.51
C ALA A 40 -5.55 48.45 10.42
N ASP A 41 -6.29 48.38 11.53
CA ASP A 41 -7.75 48.58 11.60
C ASP A 41 -8.12 50.06 11.87
N GLY A 42 -7.23 50.82 12.52
CA GLY A 42 -7.37 52.27 12.62
C GLY A 42 -7.05 52.93 11.28
N GLU A 43 -8.01 53.68 10.72
CA GLU A 43 -7.88 54.48 9.49
C GLU A 43 -6.62 55.35 9.53
N GLN A 44 -5.49 54.84 9.01
CA GLN A 44 -4.44 55.71 8.52
C GLN A 44 -4.85 56.17 7.12
N PRO A 45 -4.90 57.50 6.86
CA PRO A 45 -5.07 57.99 5.50
C PRO A 45 -3.93 57.44 4.67
N GLU A 46 -4.28 56.80 3.55
CA GLU A 46 -3.42 56.22 2.53
C GLU A 46 -1.98 56.74 2.64
N ARG A 47 -1.15 56.06 3.44
CA ARG A 47 0.29 56.33 3.42
C ARG A 47 0.72 55.96 2.01
N LYS A 48 1.09 56.97 1.23
CA LYS A 48 1.72 56.88 -0.08
C LYS A 48 2.84 55.84 0.00
N ILE A 49 2.53 54.60 -0.34
CA ILE A 49 3.55 53.59 -0.61
C ILE A 49 4.17 54.08 -1.92
N GLU A 50 5.48 54.32 -1.96
CA GLU A 50 6.19 54.77 -3.16
C GLU A 50 6.08 53.75 -4.34
N ASP A 51 5.50 52.56 -4.12
CA ASP A 51 5.06 51.60 -5.15
C ASP A 51 3.71 51.94 -5.83
N SER A 52 3.01 52.98 -5.38
CA SER A 52 1.62 53.27 -5.81
C SER A 52 1.48 53.59 -7.31
N GLN A 53 2.54 54.06 -7.97
CA GLN A 53 2.49 54.37 -9.41
C GLN A 53 2.48 53.12 -10.30
N VAL A 54 2.96 51.96 -9.81
CA VAL A 54 2.92 50.69 -10.56
C VAL A 54 1.58 49.96 -10.37
N LEU A 55 0.90 50.18 -9.24
CA LEU A 55 -0.37 49.53 -8.89
C LEU A 55 -1.62 50.23 -9.44
N LEU A 56 -1.57 51.56 -9.67
CA LEU A 56 -2.70 52.33 -10.21
C LEU A 56 -3.10 51.92 -11.63
N ASP A 57 -2.17 51.36 -12.41
CA ASP A 57 -2.39 50.88 -13.80
C ASP A 57 -2.41 49.35 -13.91
N TRP A 58 -2.43 48.63 -12.78
CA TRP A 58 -2.45 47.16 -12.81
C TRP A 58 -3.81 46.66 -13.31
N ASN A 59 -3.80 45.88 -14.38
CA ASN A 59 -4.98 45.33 -15.02
C ASN A 59 -4.86 43.80 -15.10
N LEU A 60 -5.88 43.11 -14.59
CA LEU A 60 -5.91 41.64 -14.53
C LEU A 60 -5.80 41.01 -15.92
N ASP A 61 -6.48 41.57 -16.92
CA ASP A 61 -6.50 41.00 -18.28
C ASP A 61 -5.11 41.10 -18.92
N ARG A 62 -4.47 42.27 -18.85
CA ARG A 62 -3.09 42.45 -19.34
C ARG A 62 -2.09 41.59 -18.58
N ALA A 63 -2.24 41.43 -17.26
CA ALA A 63 -1.37 40.58 -16.46
C ALA A 63 -1.53 39.09 -16.85
N PHE A 64 -2.77 38.67 -17.13
CA PHE A 64 -3.08 37.31 -17.56
C PHE A 64 -2.60 37.04 -18.99
N GLU A 65 -2.75 37.98 -19.92
CA GLU A 65 -2.17 37.91 -21.27
C GLU A 65 -0.65 37.71 -21.22
N ARG A 66 0.05 38.47 -20.37
CA ARG A 66 1.50 38.31 -20.16
C ARG A 66 1.85 36.93 -19.60
N LEU A 67 1.05 36.38 -18.68
CA LEU A 67 1.21 35.00 -18.21
C LEU A 67 1.09 34.02 -19.37
N GLN A 68 0.05 34.17 -20.21
CA GLN A 68 -0.16 33.30 -21.38
C GLN A 68 1.01 33.37 -22.37
N GLU A 69 1.56 34.56 -22.61
CA GLU A 69 2.71 34.76 -23.49
C GLU A 69 3.99 34.12 -22.93
N LYS A 70 4.33 34.41 -21.68
CA LYS A 70 5.53 33.86 -21.02
C LYS A 70 5.50 32.34 -20.93
N GLU A 71 4.37 31.80 -20.53
CA GLU A 71 4.19 30.37 -20.35
C GLU A 71 4.22 29.63 -21.69
N PHE A 72 3.57 30.20 -22.72
CA PHE A 72 3.61 29.66 -24.07
C PHE A 72 5.04 29.63 -24.63
N ALA A 73 5.77 30.74 -24.51
CA ALA A 73 7.17 30.81 -24.94
C ALA A 73 8.03 29.76 -24.22
N TRP A 74 7.84 29.59 -22.91
CA TRP A 74 8.59 28.61 -22.11
C TRP A 74 8.40 27.17 -22.60
N TRP A 75 7.18 26.79 -23.02
CA TRP A 75 6.92 25.46 -23.59
C TRP A 75 7.43 25.31 -25.03
N GLU A 76 7.33 26.36 -25.86
CA GLU A 76 7.85 26.34 -27.24
C GLU A 76 9.36 26.11 -27.27
N GLU A 77 10.11 26.74 -26.37
CA GLU A 77 11.56 26.52 -26.22
C GLU A 77 11.92 25.05 -25.96
N ARG A 78 10.97 24.27 -25.42
CA ARG A 78 11.11 22.82 -25.15
C ARG A 78 10.45 21.95 -26.21
N GLY A 79 10.07 22.55 -27.34
CA GLY A 79 9.44 21.87 -28.47
C GLY A 79 8.03 21.35 -28.15
N VAL A 80 7.35 21.89 -27.14
CA VAL A 80 6.00 21.48 -26.75
C VAL A 80 5.03 22.62 -27.01
N THR A 81 3.99 22.36 -27.79
CA THR A 81 2.89 23.31 -27.95
C THR A 81 1.75 22.92 -27.02
N ARG A 82 1.40 23.80 -26.08
CA ARG A 82 0.26 23.62 -25.18
C ARG A 82 -0.86 24.61 -25.53
N PRO A 83 -2.14 24.17 -25.54
CA PRO A 83 -3.27 25.07 -25.75
C PRO A 83 -3.28 26.21 -24.72
N LYS A 84 -3.46 27.44 -25.20
CA LYS A 84 -3.60 28.64 -24.35
C LYS A 84 -4.95 28.65 -23.64
N GLU A 85 -5.95 28.00 -24.24
CA GLU A 85 -7.32 27.84 -23.75
C GLU A 85 -7.40 27.02 -22.45
N TYR A 86 -6.35 26.26 -22.13
CA TYR A 86 -6.24 25.55 -20.86
C TYR A 86 -5.69 26.43 -19.74
N LEU A 87 -5.26 27.66 -20.02
CA LEU A 87 -4.99 28.65 -18.98
C LEU A 87 -6.31 29.27 -18.53
N VAL A 88 -6.48 29.41 -17.22
CA VAL A 88 -7.73 29.80 -16.57
C VAL A 88 -7.51 31.11 -15.82
N ARG A 89 -8.30 32.13 -16.18
CA ARG A 89 -8.22 33.46 -15.60
C ARG A 89 -8.89 33.49 -14.21
N PRO A 90 -8.33 34.24 -13.24
CA PRO A 90 -9.02 34.54 -11.99
C PRO A 90 -10.44 35.09 -12.19
N SER A 91 -11.36 34.71 -11.31
CA SER A 91 -12.75 35.20 -11.31
C SER A 91 -13.02 36.14 -10.14
N GLY A 92 -13.83 37.18 -10.37
CA GLY A 92 -14.20 38.14 -9.33
C GLY A 92 -13.38 39.43 -9.37
N SER A 93 -13.69 40.34 -8.44
CA SER A 93 -13.06 41.65 -8.38
C SER A 93 -11.77 41.62 -7.56
N THR A 94 -10.74 42.35 -7.98
CA THR A 94 -9.56 42.62 -7.12
C THR A 94 -9.91 43.45 -5.87
N ASN A 95 -11.08 44.11 -5.86
CA ASN A 95 -11.61 44.80 -4.69
C ASN A 95 -12.43 43.89 -3.77
N ALA A 96 -12.46 42.57 -4.02
CA ALA A 96 -13.15 41.60 -3.19
C ALA A 96 -12.69 41.65 -1.73
N ALA A 97 -13.60 41.37 -0.80
CA ALA A 97 -13.30 41.33 0.63
C ALA A 97 -12.44 40.12 1.00
N VAL A 98 -12.64 39.01 0.30
CA VAL A 98 -11.92 37.75 0.52
C VAL A 98 -11.36 37.19 -0.79
N ALA A 99 -10.19 36.57 -0.69
CA ALA A 99 -9.54 35.83 -1.75
C ALA A 99 -9.61 34.32 -1.48
N CYS A 100 -9.99 33.52 -2.48
CA CYS A 100 -9.95 32.07 -2.47
C CYS A 100 -8.84 31.59 -3.41
N HIS A 101 -7.78 31.06 -2.83
CA HIS A 101 -6.56 30.65 -3.52
C HIS A 101 -6.48 29.12 -3.55
N LEU A 102 -6.70 28.53 -4.72
CA LEU A 102 -6.60 27.09 -4.98
C LEU A 102 -5.25 26.74 -5.62
N TYR A 103 -4.96 25.45 -5.84
CA TYR A 103 -3.67 25.04 -6.37
C TYR A 103 -3.60 25.14 -7.91
N ASN A 104 -4.47 24.42 -8.61
CA ASN A 104 -4.57 24.47 -10.07
C ASN A 104 -5.95 23.93 -10.51
N PRO A 105 -6.51 24.44 -11.62
CA PRO A 105 -7.72 23.86 -12.19
C PRO A 105 -7.39 22.51 -12.84
N THR A 106 -8.38 21.61 -12.91
CA THR A 106 -8.19 20.28 -13.53
C THR A 106 -9.11 20.09 -14.72
N PHE A 107 -8.91 18.99 -15.46
CA PHE A 107 -9.83 18.55 -16.51
C PHE A 107 -11.16 17.99 -15.98
N ALA A 108 -11.41 18.05 -14.67
CA ALA A 108 -12.71 17.76 -14.10
C ALA A 108 -13.67 18.96 -14.28
N THR A 109 -13.96 19.31 -15.53
CA THR A 109 -14.92 20.34 -15.99
C THR A 109 -15.71 19.79 -17.17
N ASP A 110 -16.83 20.41 -17.53
CA ASP A 110 -17.57 20.09 -18.76
C ASP A 110 -16.88 20.67 -20.01
N ASP A 111 -16.20 21.82 -19.86
CA ASP A 111 -15.43 22.47 -20.93
C ASP A 111 -14.01 22.86 -20.45
N PRO A 112 -12.96 22.19 -20.94
CA PRO A 112 -11.58 22.49 -20.57
C PRO A 112 -11.09 23.82 -21.15
N CYS A 113 -11.78 24.37 -22.14
CA CYS A 113 -11.49 25.68 -22.70
C CYS A 113 -12.23 26.80 -21.97
N GLY A 114 -13.03 26.48 -20.94
CA GLY A 114 -13.64 27.45 -20.06
C GLY A 114 -12.56 28.30 -19.39
N GLY A 115 -12.59 29.61 -19.67
CA GLY A 115 -11.48 30.53 -19.43
C GLY A 115 -11.43 31.19 -18.06
N GLU A 116 -12.32 30.84 -17.13
CA GLU A 116 -12.42 31.49 -15.81
C GLU A 116 -12.43 30.47 -14.66
N THR A 117 -11.90 30.86 -13.50
CA THR A 117 -11.78 30.00 -12.31
C THR A 117 -13.13 29.60 -11.73
N GLU A 118 -14.13 30.49 -11.74
CA GLU A 118 -15.49 30.20 -11.28
C GLU A 118 -16.31 29.38 -12.29
N ASP A 119 -15.84 28.17 -12.56
CA ASP A 119 -16.51 27.18 -13.40
C ASP A 119 -17.38 26.24 -12.56
N LEU A 120 -18.70 26.45 -12.55
CA LEU A 120 -19.64 25.65 -11.75
C LEU A 120 -19.80 24.19 -12.24
N SER A 121 -19.24 23.82 -13.39
CA SER A 121 -19.15 22.41 -13.80
C SER A 121 -18.00 21.68 -13.08
N SER A 122 -17.06 22.43 -12.51
CA SER A 122 -15.98 21.92 -11.66
C SER A 122 -16.54 21.57 -10.27
N PRO A 123 -16.38 20.30 -9.81
CA PRO A 123 -16.87 19.88 -8.51
C PRO A 123 -16.32 20.72 -7.34
N SER A 124 -15.05 21.13 -7.42
CA SER A 124 -14.41 21.90 -6.33
C SER A 124 -14.97 23.31 -6.24
N ILE A 125 -15.22 23.93 -7.39
CA ILE A 125 -15.70 25.30 -7.47
C ILE A 125 -17.18 25.38 -7.10
N VAL A 126 -18.02 24.44 -7.57
CA VAL A 126 -19.43 24.41 -7.15
C VAL A 126 -19.57 24.20 -5.65
N GLN A 127 -18.67 23.43 -5.03
CA GLN A 127 -18.66 23.23 -3.59
C GLN A 127 -18.20 24.48 -2.83
N LEU A 128 -17.18 25.18 -3.34
CA LEU A 128 -16.70 26.45 -2.80
C LEU A 128 -17.82 27.51 -2.84
N ASN A 129 -18.49 27.63 -3.99
CA ASN A 129 -19.64 28.50 -4.19
C ASN A 129 -20.79 28.15 -3.23
N ARG A 130 -21.15 26.88 -3.09
CA ARG A 130 -22.17 26.41 -2.13
C ARG A 130 -21.80 26.64 -0.66
N ALA A 131 -20.51 26.65 -0.33
CA ALA A 131 -20.01 27.02 0.99
C ALA A 131 -20.06 28.55 1.24
N GLY A 132 -20.56 29.33 0.28
CA GLY A 132 -20.71 30.78 0.38
C GLY A 132 -19.51 31.55 -0.15
N PHE A 133 -18.55 30.91 -0.81
CA PHE A 133 -17.39 31.60 -1.38
C PHE A 133 -17.53 31.67 -2.90
N SER A 134 -18.10 32.76 -3.40
CA SER A 134 -18.40 32.98 -4.82
C SER A 134 -18.16 34.43 -5.19
N THR A 135 -18.06 34.72 -6.48
CA THR A 135 -17.93 36.13 -6.93
C THR A 135 -19.16 36.95 -6.55
N GLU A 136 -20.34 36.34 -6.54
CA GLU A 136 -21.60 36.94 -6.05
C GLU A 136 -21.54 37.34 -4.57
N ASN A 137 -20.76 36.62 -3.75
CA ASN A 137 -20.53 36.93 -2.35
C ASN A 137 -19.20 37.67 -2.12
N ASN A 138 -18.81 38.51 -3.09
CA ASN A 138 -17.64 39.39 -3.02
C ASN A 138 -16.32 38.66 -2.76
N CYS A 139 -16.13 37.51 -3.43
CA CYS A 139 -14.89 36.73 -3.40
C CYS A 139 -14.09 36.89 -4.71
N LEU A 140 -12.76 36.93 -4.61
CA LEU A 140 -11.83 36.75 -5.72
C LEU A 140 -11.35 35.30 -5.72
N LEU A 141 -11.56 34.55 -6.79
CA LEU A 141 -11.15 33.16 -6.93
C LEU A 141 -9.98 33.06 -7.91
N PHE A 142 -8.89 32.43 -7.49
CA PHE A 142 -7.73 32.19 -8.36
C PHE A 142 -6.97 30.92 -7.97
N ASP A 143 -6.17 30.43 -8.90
CA ASP A 143 -5.30 29.28 -8.73
C ASP A 143 -3.83 29.71 -8.67
N HIS A 144 -3.03 29.00 -7.89
CA HIS A 144 -1.58 29.19 -7.82
C HIS A 144 -0.89 28.90 -9.15
N ILE A 145 -1.36 27.86 -9.85
CA ILE A 145 -0.99 27.51 -11.22
C ILE A 145 -2.25 27.65 -12.05
N ALA A 146 -2.34 28.72 -12.82
CA ALA A 146 -3.49 29.07 -13.62
C ALA A 146 -3.67 28.19 -14.88
N ARG A 147 -3.27 26.91 -14.85
CA ARG A 147 -3.37 25.96 -15.98
C ARG A 147 -4.12 24.69 -15.59
N ARG A 148 -5.02 24.27 -16.48
CA ARG A 148 -5.67 22.96 -16.41
C ARG A 148 -4.65 21.85 -16.63
N ASP A 149 -4.45 21.07 -15.59
CA ASP A 149 -3.60 19.88 -15.64
C ASP A 149 -3.95 18.93 -14.50
N ILE A 150 -3.29 17.78 -14.47
CA ILE A 150 -3.31 16.89 -13.32
C ILE A 150 -2.46 17.54 -12.22
N SER A 151 -3.08 17.91 -11.11
CA SER A 151 -2.41 18.51 -9.95
C SER A 151 -1.21 17.70 -9.46
N ALA A 152 -1.29 16.37 -9.59
CA ALA A 152 -0.18 15.49 -9.25
C ALA A 152 1.05 15.75 -10.12
N HIS A 153 0.88 15.91 -11.43
CA HIS A 153 1.95 16.18 -12.37
C HIS A 153 2.49 17.60 -12.23
N CYS A 154 1.64 18.60 -11.99
CA CYS A 154 2.11 19.96 -11.67
C CYS A 154 3.05 19.95 -10.46
N LYS A 155 2.68 19.24 -9.40
CA LYS A 155 3.51 19.17 -8.19
C LYS A 155 4.84 18.44 -8.40
N ASP A 156 4.84 17.34 -9.15
CA ASP A 156 5.99 16.44 -9.20
C ASP A 156 6.91 16.71 -10.40
N ALA A 157 6.38 17.29 -11.47
CA ALA A 157 7.10 17.46 -12.74
C ALA A 157 7.37 18.91 -13.14
N TYR A 158 6.65 19.91 -12.60
CA TYR A 158 6.93 21.30 -12.99
C TYR A 158 8.23 21.77 -12.31
N PRO A 159 9.23 22.20 -13.09
CA PRO A 159 10.45 22.76 -12.53
C PRO A 159 10.21 24.15 -11.94
N GLU A 160 11.11 24.62 -11.07
CA GLU A 160 10.94 25.92 -10.39
C GLU A 160 10.91 27.09 -11.37
N ASP A 161 11.64 27.06 -12.48
CA ASP A 161 11.62 28.14 -13.49
C ASP A 161 10.25 28.29 -14.18
N LEU A 162 9.54 27.18 -14.42
CA LEU A 162 8.15 27.22 -14.87
C LEU A 162 7.21 27.73 -13.76
N LEU A 163 7.40 27.25 -12.53
CA LEU A 163 6.59 27.70 -11.39
C LEU A 163 6.76 29.19 -11.12
N ASP A 164 7.96 29.73 -11.29
CA ASP A 164 8.26 31.14 -11.10
C ASP A 164 7.46 32.04 -12.07
N ILE A 165 7.14 31.57 -13.29
CA ILE A 165 6.25 32.29 -14.22
C ILE A 165 4.84 32.43 -13.64
N TYR A 166 4.27 31.34 -13.09
CA TYR A 166 2.95 31.36 -12.47
C TYR A 166 2.94 32.15 -11.16
N GLU A 167 4.02 32.05 -10.39
CA GLU A 167 4.16 32.77 -9.13
C GLU A 167 4.37 34.26 -9.34
N GLU A 168 5.10 34.69 -10.37
CA GLU A 168 5.20 36.10 -10.74
C GLU A 168 3.80 36.69 -10.97
N PHE A 169 2.96 36.01 -11.76
CA PHE A 169 1.57 36.42 -11.96
C PHE A 169 0.78 36.42 -10.64
N THR A 170 0.83 35.32 -9.89
CA THR A 170 0.05 35.13 -8.66
C THR A 170 0.42 36.16 -7.60
N PHE A 171 1.71 36.41 -7.36
CA PHE A 171 2.15 37.40 -6.36
C PHE A 171 1.89 38.83 -6.82
N THR A 172 1.90 39.11 -8.13
CA THR A 172 1.47 40.43 -8.65
C THR A 172 -0.03 40.62 -8.46
N LEU A 173 -0.86 39.61 -8.75
CA LEU A 173 -2.30 39.63 -8.45
C LEU A 173 -2.53 39.83 -6.94
N ARG A 174 -1.81 39.10 -6.09
CA ARG A 174 -1.89 39.27 -4.64
C ARG A 174 -1.45 40.65 -4.23
N ALA A 175 -0.47 41.28 -4.86
CA ALA A 175 -0.09 42.66 -4.55
C ALA A 175 -1.21 43.66 -4.91
N ALA A 176 -1.92 43.41 -6.02
CA ALA A 176 -2.99 44.26 -6.52
C ALA A 176 -4.35 44.07 -5.82
N MET A 177 -4.62 42.91 -5.22
CA MET A 177 -5.90 42.64 -4.55
C MET A 177 -6.01 43.38 -3.20
N LYS A 178 -7.19 43.95 -2.94
CA LYS A 178 -7.54 44.61 -1.67
C LYS A 178 -7.98 43.65 -0.57
N ALA A 179 -8.25 42.39 -0.92
CA ALA A 179 -8.66 41.36 0.03
C ALA A 179 -7.68 41.28 1.20
N LYS A 180 -8.19 41.54 2.41
CA LYS A 180 -7.43 41.41 3.67
C LYS A 180 -7.44 39.99 4.21
N VAL A 181 -8.35 39.15 3.72
CA VAL A 181 -8.45 37.73 4.08
C VAL A 181 -8.21 36.89 2.83
N GLU A 182 -7.26 35.96 2.90
CA GLU A 182 -6.96 34.99 1.85
C GLU A 182 -7.09 33.58 2.42
N ILE A 183 -7.97 32.79 1.79
CA ILE A 183 -8.22 31.40 2.14
C ILE A 183 -7.47 30.52 1.14
N CYS A 184 -6.49 29.77 1.63
CA CYS A 184 -5.69 28.86 0.83
C CYS A 184 -6.25 27.44 0.96
N TRP A 185 -6.79 26.92 -0.14
CA TRP A 185 -7.51 25.65 -0.18
C TRP A 185 -6.59 24.49 -0.58
N GLY A 186 -6.12 23.73 0.41
CA GLY A 186 -5.38 22.49 0.21
C GLY A 186 -3.88 22.57 0.53
N ALA A 187 -3.27 21.39 0.65
CA ALA A 187 -1.89 21.26 1.12
C ALA A 187 -0.85 21.80 0.13
N ASN A 188 -1.07 21.67 -1.18
CA ASN A 188 -0.09 22.10 -2.18
C ASN A 188 0.08 23.63 -2.19
N VAL A 189 -1.02 24.39 -2.13
CA VAL A 189 -0.97 25.85 -2.02
C VAL A 189 -0.39 26.27 -0.67
N ARG A 190 -0.75 25.59 0.44
CA ARG A 190 -0.12 25.81 1.76
C ARG A 190 1.40 25.69 1.71
N GLN A 191 1.91 24.62 1.10
CA GLN A 191 3.35 24.37 0.97
C GLN A 191 4.04 25.49 0.18
N ARG A 192 3.48 25.94 -0.95
CA ARG A 192 4.06 27.03 -1.75
C ARG A 192 4.01 28.38 -1.01
N MET A 193 2.89 28.69 -0.36
CA MET A 193 2.73 29.93 0.40
C MET A 193 3.72 30.02 1.57
N LEU A 194 3.88 28.94 2.34
CA LEU A 194 4.88 28.89 3.43
C LEU A 194 6.33 28.92 2.92
N LYS A 195 6.59 28.43 1.70
CA LYS A 195 7.91 28.52 1.05
C LYS A 195 8.24 29.96 0.63
N LYS A 196 7.25 30.72 0.17
CA LYS A 196 7.45 32.02 -0.51
C LYS A 196 7.16 33.24 0.38
N LEU A 197 6.52 33.06 1.54
CA LEU A 197 6.14 34.15 2.45
C LEU A 197 6.64 33.90 3.88
N ASP A 198 7.10 34.97 4.55
CA ASP A 198 7.35 34.98 6.00
C ASP A 198 6.02 35.27 6.73
N LEU A 199 5.28 34.21 7.06
CA LEU A 199 4.00 34.30 7.76
C LEU A 199 4.17 34.14 9.27
N LYS A 200 3.54 35.02 10.05
CA LYS A 200 3.53 34.93 11.52
C LYS A 200 2.30 34.15 12.01
N PRO A 201 2.45 33.01 12.72
CA PRO A 201 1.32 32.24 13.20
C PRO A 201 0.74 32.84 14.49
N LEU A 202 -0.57 33.09 14.52
CA LEU A 202 -1.33 33.44 15.72
C LEU A 202 -2.28 32.29 16.05
N ARG A 203 -2.00 31.57 17.15
CA ARG A 203 -2.92 30.56 17.67
C ARG A 203 -4.15 31.25 18.25
N LEU A 204 -5.32 30.77 17.87
CA LEU A 204 -6.60 31.31 18.34
C LEU A 204 -7.10 30.56 19.58
N TRP A 205 -7.99 31.22 20.33
CA TRP A 205 -8.53 30.74 21.60
C TRP A 205 -10.07 30.80 21.62
N ASN A 206 -10.67 30.25 22.69
CA ASN A 206 -12.13 30.09 22.86
C ASN A 206 -12.81 29.32 21.72
N GLU A 207 -13.80 29.92 21.05
CA GLU A 207 -14.61 29.28 20.00
C GLU A 207 -13.78 28.85 18.78
N PHE A 208 -12.58 29.43 18.60
CA PHE A 208 -11.63 29.08 17.54
C PHE A 208 -10.39 28.35 18.06
N MET A 209 -10.45 27.77 19.27
CA MET A 209 -9.36 26.96 19.83
C MET A 209 -8.98 25.83 18.87
N GLY A 210 -7.68 25.65 18.64
CA GLY A 210 -7.14 24.68 17.68
C GLY A 210 -6.94 25.21 16.26
N LEU A 211 -7.35 26.46 15.97
CA LEU A 211 -7.03 27.13 14.72
C LEU A 211 -5.78 28.01 14.86
N THR A 212 -5.03 28.11 13.76
CA THR A 212 -3.92 29.07 13.61
C THR A 212 -4.23 30.02 12.47
N LEU A 213 -4.28 31.31 12.80
CA LEU A 213 -4.43 32.40 11.86
C LEU A 213 -3.02 32.88 11.46
N TYR A 214 -2.70 32.91 10.18
CA TYR A 214 -1.38 33.37 9.74
C TYR A 214 -1.44 34.83 9.30
N LEU A 215 -0.47 35.63 9.72
CA LEU A 215 -0.37 37.06 9.39
C LEU A 215 0.74 37.26 8.37
N GLU A 216 0.39 37.78 7.18
CA GLU A 216 1.34 38.40 6.26
C GLU A 216 1.50 39.86 6.69
N LEU A 217 2.72 40.25 7.06
CA LEU A 217 3.05 41.63 7.42
C LEU A 217 3.50 42.42 6.18
N THR A 218 3.46 43.75 6.28
CA THR A 218 4.11 44.63 5.29
C THR A 218 5.63 44.38 5.26
N PRO A 219 6.35 44.73 4.18
CA PRO A 219 7.80 44.49 4.07
C PRO A 219 8.63 45.07 5.23
N ASP A 220 8.20 46.21 5.77
CA ASP A 220 8.78 46.88 6.94
C ASP A 220 8.38 46.24 8.29
N LYS A 221 7.49 45.25 8.27
CA LYS A 221 6.96 44.50 9.42
C LYS A 221 6.24 45.36 10.45
N THR A 222 5.78 46.54 10.07
CA THR A 222 5.12 47.49 10.99
C THR A 222 3.60 47.33 11.05
N SER A 223 2.99 46.69 10.05
CA SER A 223 1.55 46.56 9.96
C SER A 223 1.12 45.25 9.30
N LEU A 224 -0.14 44.87 9.53
CA LEU A 224 -0.75 43.73 8.86
C LEU A 224 -1.06 44.04 7.40
N LYS A 225 -0.56 43.19 6.50
CA LYS A 225 -0.95 43.20 5.09
C LYS A 225 -2.18 42.34 4.85
N ARG A 226 -2.17 41.07 5.28
CA ARG A 226 -3.26 40.09 5.12
C ARG A 226 -3.31 39.02 6.21
N PHE A 227 -4.51 38.54 6.45
CA PHE A 227 -4.79 37.28 7.12
C PHE A 227 -4.79 36.13 6.11
N ILE A 228 -4.03 35.09 6.40
CA ILE A 228 -3.97 33.86 5.61
C ILE A 228 -4.57 32.72 6.44
N ILE A 229 -5.55 32.02 5.87
CA ILE A 229 -6.23 30.89 6.50
C ILE A 229 -6.05 29.66 5.62
N PHE A 230 -5.39 28.63 6.15
CA PHE A 230 -5.24 27.36 5.45
C PHE A 230 -6.41 26.45 5.79
N VAL A 231 -7.09 25.96 4.75
CA VAL A 231 -8.21 25.03 4.89
C VAL A 231 -8.00 23.80 4.01
N ALA A 232 -8.73 22.72 4.29
CA ALA A 232 -8.68 21.56 3.42
C ALA A 232 -9.31 21.86 2.06
N HIS A 233 -8.75 21.25 1.01
CA HIS A 233 -9.27 21.39 -0.35
C HIS A 233 -10.71 20.81 -0.45
N PRO A 234 -11.64 21.43 -1.22
CA PRO A 234 -13.04 20.98 -1.27
C PRO A 234 -13.19 19.49 -1.63
N GLN A 235 -12.35 19.00 -2.54
CA GLN A 235 -12.31 17.59 -2.95
C GLN A 235 -12.15 16.59 -1.80
N ARG A 236 -11.55 16.99 -0.67
CA ARG A 236 -11.46 16.17 0.55
C ARG A 236 -12.83 15.66 1.00
N PHE A 237 -13.86 16.49 0.84
CA PHE A 237 -15.22 16.22 1.32
C PHE A 237 -16.13 15.59 0.26
N MET A 238 -15.66 15.41 -0.99
CA MET A 238 -16.46 14.83 -2.09
C MET A 238 -16.47 13.30 -2.12
N TYR A 239 -15.53 12.65 -1.44
CA TYR A 239 -15.39 11.18 -1.51
C TYR A 239 -16.31 10.44 -0.53
N VAL A 240 -17.06 11.16 0.29
CA VAL A 240 -18.01 10.60 1.24
C VAL A 240 -19.41 10.55 0.62
N LYS A 241 -19.70 9.44 -0.07
CA LYS A 241 -20.93 9.27 -0.90
C LYS A 241 -22.14 8.71 -0.15
N SER A 242 -22.17 8.76 1.18
CA SER A 242 -23.23 8.13 1.97
C SER A 242 -23.64 8.99 3.15
N ASP A 243 -24.87 8.84 3.63
CA ASP A 243 -25.35 9.42 4.89
C ASP A 243 -25.33 8.43 6.07
N GLY A 244 -24.68 7.28 5.91
CA GLY A 244 -24.53 6.33 7.01
C GLY A 244 -23.76 6.94 8.19
N GLU A 245 -23.94 6.36 9.39
CA GLU A 245 -23.33 6.85 10.64
C GLU A 245 -21.82 7.13 10.52
N ARG A 246 -21.09 6.28 9.79
CA ARG A 246 -19.64 6.45 9.55
C ARG A 246 -19.31 7.69 8.74
N ALA A 247 -20.12 8.01 7.74
CA ALA A 247 -19.94 9.20 6.92
C ALA A 247 -20.34 10.48 7.65
N GLN A 248 -21.39 10.43 8.48
CA GLN A 248 -21.74 11.52 9.39
C GLN A 248 -20.64 11.75 10.43
N ALA A 249 -20.08 10.69 11.03
CA ALA A 249 -18.97 10.79 11.96
C ALA A 249 -17.72 11.39 11.31
N TRP A 250 -17.40 11.01 10.07
CA TRP A 250 -16.30 11.61 9.30
C TRP A 250 -16.55 13.10 9.03
N ARG A 251 -17.76 13.48 8.57
CA ARG A 251 -18.14 14.88 8.34
C ARG A 251 -18.09 15.70 9.62
N ARG A 252 -18.53 15.16 10.76
CA ARG A 252 -18.35 15.83 12.06
C ARG A 252 -16.88 16.02 12.39
N ARG A 253 -16.07 14.97 12.27
CA ARG A 253 -14.65 15.05 12.65
C ARG A 253 -13.86 16.08 11.84
N PHE A 254 -14.04 16.14 10.53
CA PHE A 254 -13.24 17.01 9.66
C PHE A 254 -13.97 18.28 9.23
N GLY A 255 -15.29 18.26 9.22
CA GLY A 255 -16.13 19.40 8.86
C GLY A 255 -16.18 20.46 9.94
N ILE A 256 -16.14 20.10 11.23
CA ILE A 256 -16.16 21.09 12.33
C ILE A 256 -14.98 22.05 12.23
N SER A 257 -13.74 21.55 12.13
CA SER A 257 -12.56 22.42 12.02
C SER A 257 -12.54 23.24 10.72
N GLN A 258 -13.00 22.64 9.63
CA GLN A 258 -13.16 23.32 8.35
C GLN A 258 -14.18 24.47 8.44
N ASP A 259 -15.38 24.19 8.95
CA ASP A 259 -16.45 25.17 9.10
C ASP A 259 -16.07 26.29 10.07
N LEU A 260 -15.36 25.96 11.16
CA LEU A 260 -14.83 26.96 12.09
C LEU A 260 -13.81 27.89 11.41
N ALA A 261 -12.91 27.36 10.58
CA ALA A 261 -11.94 28.18 9.84
C ALA A 261 -12.62 29.07 8.79
N LEU A 262 -13.70 28.60 8.16
CA LEU A 262 -14.47 29.38 7.20
C LEU A 262 -15.35 30.43 7.90
N ASP A 263 -15.91 30.13 9.08
CA ASP A 263 -16.61 31.11 9.92
C ASP A 263 -15.66 32.22 10.37
N LEU A 264 -14.43 31.86 10.79
CA LEU A 264 -13.38 32.82 11.08
C LEU A 264 -13.11 33.74 9.87
N ALA A 265 -12.93 33.17 8.69
CA ALA A 265 -12.70 33.93 7.46
C ALA A 265 -13.86 34.86 7.14
N ALA A 266 -15.11 34.38 7.29
CA ALA A 266 -16.32 35.15 7.05
C ALA A 266 -16.46 36.32 8.03
N ARG A 267 -16.16 36.11 9.32
CA ARG A 267 -16.18 37.17 10.34
C ARG A 267 -15.09 38.22 10.09
N LEU A 268 -13.88 37.81 9.73
CA LEU A 268 -12.79 38.73 9.41
C LEU A 268 -13.07 39.58 8.16
N SER A 269 -13.76 39.02 7.17
CA SER A 269 -14.03 39.70 5.88
C SER A 269 -15.42 40.33 5.77
N GLY A 270 -16.32 40.06 6.71
CA GLY A 270 -17.67 40.61 6.72
C GLY A 270 -18.64 39.95 5.72
N ILE A 271 -18.30 38.80 5.14
CA ILE A 271 -19.20 38.05 4.24
C ILE A 271 -20.13 37.14 5.04
N LYS A 272 -21.19 36.65 4.40
CA LYS A 272 -22.12 35.67 4.99
C LYS A 272 -21.90 34.30 4.36
N ILE A 273 -21.76 33.26 5.18
CA ILE A 273 -21.65 31.87 4.72
C ILE A 273 -22.73 31.00 5.38
N PRO A 274 -23.12 29.87 4.76
CA PRO A 274 -23.98 28.89 5.41
C PRO A 274 -23.28 28.30 6.65
N PRO A 275 -23.97 28.20 7.79
CA PRO A 275 -23.39 27.61 8.99
C PRO A 275 -23.20 26.10 8.82
N ARG A 276 -22.09 25.56 9.33
CA ARG A 276 -21.83 24.12 9.43
C ARG A 276 -21.98 23.37 8.10
N PHE A 277 -21.53 23.98 7.00
CA PHE A 277 -21.70 23.43 5.65
C PHE A 277 -21.01 22.08 5.49
N TYR A 278 -19.74 21.97 5.86
CA TYR A 278 -18.98 20.73 5.72
C TYR A 278 -19.37 19.67 6.75
N GLU A 279 -19.87 20.08 7.91
CA GLU A 279 -20.37 19.18 8.94
C GLU A 279 -21.75 18.60 8.63
N LEU A 280 -22.71 19.43 8.17
CA LEU A 280 -24.13 19.08 8.14
C LEU A 280 -24.75 19.01 6.74
N ASP A 281 -24.13 19.57 5.69
CA ASP A 281 -24.84 19.75 4.42
C ASP A 281 -25.05 18.40 3.66
N PRO A 282 -26.31 18.02 3.36
CA PRO A 282 -26.61 16.82 2.59
C PRO A 282 -26.22 16.94 1.10
N ARG A 283 -26.01 18.17 0.59
CA ARG A 283 -25.64 18.43 -0.82
C ARG A 283 -24.19 18.09 -1.14
N LEU A 284 -23.38 17.74 -0.14
CA LEU A 284 -22.09 17.07 -0.33
C LEU A 284 -22.24 15.70 -1.03
N LEU A 285 -23.43 15.12 -1.03
CA LEU A 285 -23.76 13.86 -1.70
C LEU A 285 -23.99 14.02 -3.21
N GLN A 286 -24.35 15.22 -3.68
CA GLN A 286 -24.78 15.42 -5.06
C GLN A 286 -23.59 15.74 -5.97
N ASN A 287 -23.33 14.76 -6.84
CA ASN A 287 -22.65 14.80 -8.14
C ASN A 287 -21.16 14.42 -8.18
N LEU A 288 -20.91 13.13 -8.38
CA LEU A 288 -19.76 12.64 -9.15
C LEU A 288 -20.13 11.54 -10.18
N CYS A 289 -21.40 11.29 -10.47
CA CYS A 289 -21.79 10.49 -11.62
C CYS A 289 -21.81 11.39 -12.86
N ARG A 290 -20.64 11.65 -13.45
CA ARG A 290 -20.58 12.28 -14.77
C ARG A 290 -21.10 11.30 -15.82
N PRO A 291 -21.90 11.77 -16.80
CA PRO A 291 -22.23 11.00 -17.99
C PRO A 291 -20.97 10.40 -18.64
N ARG A 292 -21.02 9.12 -19.06
CA ARG A 292 -19.87 8.40 -19.64
C ARG A 292 -19.19 9.13 -20.80
N HIS A 293 -19.93 9.91 -21.59
CA HIS A 293 -19.38 10.64 -22.74
C HIS A 293 -18.43 11.78 -22.33
N LEU A 294 -18.61 12.37 -21.14
CA LEU A 294 -17.68 13.37 -20.59
C LEU A 294 -16.41 12.72 -20.03
N THR A 295 -16.50 11.46 -19.57
CA THR A 295 -15.33 10.70 -19.09
C THR A 295 -14.34 10.43 -20.22
N THR A 296 -14.81 9.97 -21.39
CA THR A 296 -13.92 9.69 -22.54
C THR A 296 -13.22 10.94 -23.07
N LYS A 297 -13.92 12.09 -23.11
CA LYS A 297 -13.31 13.37 -23.49
C LYS A 297 -12.26 13.82 -22.48
N LYS A 298 -12.55 13.68 -21.18
CA LYS A 298 -11.59 13.97 -20.11
C LYS A 298 -10.32 13.12 -20.24
N ASP A 299 -10.46 11.82 -20.48
CA ASP A 299 -9.31 10.92 -20.62
C ASP A 299 -8.45 11.32 -21.83
N ALA A 300 -9.06 11.81 -22.91
CA ALA A 300 -8.34 12.33 -24.07
C ALA A 300 -7.53 13.60 -23.74
N TRP A 301 -8.13 14.60 -23.08
CA TRP A 301 -7.40 15.82 -22.66
C TRP A 301 -6.28 15.51 -21.68
N THR A 302 -6.55 14.61 -20.74
CA THR A 302 -5.57 14.12 -19.78
C THR A 302 -4.41 13.41 -20.48
N GLY A 303 -4.71 12.52 -21.44
CA GLY A 303 -3.70 11.84 -22.25
C GLY A 303 -2.85 12.80 -23.08
N GLN A 304 -3.46 13.85 -23.64
CA GLN A 304 -2.74 14.89 -24.39
C GLN A 304 -1.80 15.70 -23.49
N ALA A 305 -2.27 16.14 -22.32
CA ALA A 305 -1.43 16.85 -21.35
C ALA A 305 -0.26 15.97 -20.87
N MET A 306 -0.50 14.68 -20.62
CA MET A 306 0.55 13.73 -20.29
C MET A 306 1.58 13.57 -21.42
N ALA A 307 1.14 13.48 -22.67
CA ALA A 307 2.05 13.37 -23.81
C ALA A 307 2.93 14.63 -23.96
N GLN A 308 2.35 15.82 -23.75
CA GLN A 308 3.07 17.09 -23.72
C GLN A 308 4.13 17.12 -22.61
N LEU A 309 3.77 16.68 -21.39
CA LEU A 309 4.69 16.62 -20.27
C LEU A 309 5.83 15.62 -20.50
N LYS A 310 5.55 14.42 -21.04
CA LYS A 310 6.60 13.46 -21.40
C LYS A 310 7.54 14.00 -22.47
N LYS A 311 7.03 14.82 -23.39
CA LYS A 311 7.84 15.43 -24.43
C LYS A 311 8.81 16.48 -23.85
N ALA A 312 8.35 17.32 -22.94
CA ALA A 312 9.20 18.31 -22.27
C ALA A 312 10.14 17.69 -21.23
N PHE A 313 9.69 16.64 -20.54
CA PHE A 313 10.40 15.98 -19.45
C PHE A 313 10.41 14.45 -19.67
N PRO A 314 11.27 13.93 -20.56
CA PRO A 314 11.33 12.50 -20.86
C PRO A 314 11.62 11.62 -19.64
N ASP A 315 12.38 12.16 -18.68
CA ASP A 315 12.78 11.47 -17.45
C ASP A 315 11.76 11.60 -16.31
N ALA A 316 10.71 12.42 -16.49
CA ALA A 316 9.69 12.59 -15.47
C ALA A 316 8.85 11.32 -15.32
N ASN A 317 8.79 10.79 -14.10
CA ASN A 317 7.97 9.62 -13.78
C ASN A 317 6.49 10.01 -13.65
N LEU A 318 5.82 10.18 -14.79
CA LEU A 318 4.40 10.50 -14.86
C LEU A 318 3.56 9.24 -14.70
N SER A 319 2.80 9.14 -13.61
CA SER A 319 1.90 8.01 -13.35
C SER A 319 0.88 7.83 -14.48
N THR A 320 0.72 6.61 -14.97
CA THR A 320 -0.34 6.25 -15.92
C THR A 320 -1.60 5.83 -15.17
N GLU A 321 -2.70 6.56 -15.33
CA GLU A 321 -4.02 6.02 -14.97
C GLU A 321 -4.33 4.87 -15.94
N THR A 322 -4.51 3.66 -15.40
CA THR A 322 -4.66 2.43 -16.17
C THR A 322 -5.98 2.40 -16.95
N SER A 323 -5.89 2.46 -18.29
CA SER A 323 -6.96 2.06 -19.22
C SER A 323 -6.92 0.54 -19.48
N HIS A 324 -8.08 -0.06 -19.75
CA HIS A 324 -8.35 -1.51 -19.74
C HIS A 324 -7.65 -2.35 -20.85
N ARG A 325 -7.39 -3.63 -20.54
CA ARG A 325 -6.62 -4.67 -21.28
C ARG A 325 -7.16 -5.10 -22.67
N VAL A 326 -6.28 -5.57 -23.55
CA VAL A 326 -6.53 -6.29 -24.84
C VAL A 326 -6.14 -7.79 -24.75
N LYS A 327 -6.82 -8.70 -25.49
CA LYS A 327 -6.68 -10.19 -25.49
C LYS A 327 -5.86 -10.76 -26.69
N PRO A 328 -5.35 -12.03 -26.63
CA PRO A 328 -4.51 -12.66 -27.67
C PRO A 328 -5.29 -13.35 -28.81
N THR A 329 -4.60 -13.59 -29.94
CA THR A 329 -5.12 -13.89 -31.29
C THR A 329 -5.18 -15.39 -31.67
N LYS A 330 -5.62 -15.63 -32.92
CA LYS A 330 -6.20 -16.87 -33.47
C LYS A 330 -5.20 -17.98 -33.83
N GLU A 331 -3.89 -17.71 -33.79
CA GLU A 331 -2.85 -18.69 -34.17
C GLU A 331 -2.63 -19.80 -33.12
N ASP A 332 -3.00 -19.56 -31.86
CA ASP A 332 -2.87 -20.54 -30.76
C ASP A 332 -3.82 -21.76 -30.88
N LYS A 333 -4.79 -21.72 -31.79
CA LYS A 333 -5.82 -22.77 -31.93
C LYS A 333 -5.39 -23.96 -32.79
N THR A 334 -4.44 -23.79 -33.70
CA THR A 334 -4.13 -24.82 -34.72
C THR A 334 -3.13 -25.88 -34.22
N ALA A 335 -2.29 -25.54 -33.22
CA ALA A 335 -1.33 -26.48 -32.63
C ALA A 335 -1.97 -27.57 -31.75
N LEU A 336 -3.17 -27.32 -31.22
CA LEU A 336 -3.91 -28.23 -30.33
C LEU A 336 -4.46 -29.46 -31.06
N GLN A 337 -4.75 -29.37 -32.35
CA GLN A 337 -5.50 -30.40 -33.08
C GLN A 337 -4.65 -31.63 -33.43
N ASN A 338 -3.33 -31.46 -33.59
CA ASN A 338 -2.40 -32.55 -33.90
C ASN A 338 -2.06 -33.44 -32.69
N VAL A 339 -2.26 -32.93 -31.47
CA VAL A 339 -2.00 -33.66 -30.23
C VAL A 339 -3.13 -34.64 -29.88
N PHE A 340 -4.37 -34.32 -30.27
CA PHE A 340 -5.54 -35.15 -29.96
C PHE A 340 -5.58 -36.50 -30.69
N GLN A 341 -5.01 -36.60 -31.91
CA GLN A 341 -4.96 -37.87 -32.66
C GLN A 341 -4.00 -38.90 -32.07
N ALA A 342 -3.02 -38.49 -31.25
CA ALA A 342 -2.07 -39.41 -30.63
C ALA A 342 -2.65 -40.12 -29.38
N LEU A 343 -3.72 -39.58 -28.79
CA LEU A 343 -4.20 -39.96 -27.46
C LEU A 343 -5.34 -40.99 -27.46
N GLU A 344 -5.96 -41.30 -28.61
CA GLU A 344 -6.99 -42.35 -28.71
C GLU A 344 -6.45 -43.79 -28.47
N LYS A 345 -5.13 -43.98 -28.39
CA LYS A 345 -4.51 -45.31 -28.25
C LYS A 345 -4.27 -45.78 -26.81
N LEU A 346 -4.50 -44.95 -25.80
CA LEU A 346 -4.19 -45.27 -24.39
C LEU A 346 -5.49 -45.26 -23.55
N GLY A 347 -6.12 -46.43 -23.40
CA GLY A 347 -7.44 -46.57 -22.78
C GLY A 347 -7.51 -46.23 -21.27
N PRO A 348 -8.69 -45.91 -20.73
CA PRO A 348 -8.86 -45.18 -19.47
C PRO A 348 -8.89 -46.04 -18.18
N ASP A 349 -8.86 -47.37 -18.27
CA ASP A 349 -9.43 -48.22 -17.20
C ASP A 349 -8.52 -48.63 -16.03
N LYS A 350 -7.48 -47.86 -15.68
CA LYS A 350 -6.70 -48.12 -14.44
C LYS A 350 -6.33 -46.85 -13.70
N LEU A 351 -7.29 -46.33 -12.93
CA LEU A 351 -7.10 -45.16 -12.08
C LEU A 351 -7.44 -45.52 -10.62
N ASN A 352 -6.49 -46.12 -9.91
CA ASN A 352 -6.59 -46.29 -8.45
C ASN A 352 -6.29 -44.94 -7.76
N GLN A 353 -7.33 -44.30 -7.24
CA GLN A 353 -7.27 -43.40 -6.07
C GLN A 353 -7.03 -44.27 -4.81
N THR A 354 -6.44 -43.88 -3.67
CA THR A 354 -6.22 -42.58 -3.00
C THR A 354 -5.18 -42.84 -1.87
N VAL A 355 -4.94 -41.84 -1.01
CA VAL A 355 -4.18 -41.92 0.27
C VAL A 355 -2.68 -41.67 0.14
N ASN A 356 -2.25 -40.41 0.21
CA ASN A 356 -0.91 -39.87 0.58
C ASN A 356 -0.46 -38.69 -0.27
N MET A 357 -1.32 -38.10 -1.11
CA MET A 357 -1.18 -36.69 -1.48
C MET A 357 -1.79 -35.87 -0.34
N LEU A 358 -1.05 -35.66 0.75
CA LEU A 358 -1.33 -34.51 1.63
C LEU A 358 -1.03 -33.24 0.81
N ASN A 359 -2.08 -32.85 0.11
CA ASN A 359 -2.44 -31.64 -0.60
C ASN A 359 -1.33 -30.61 -0.88
N MET A 360 -0.59 -30.84 -1.97
CA MET A 360 0.11 -29.72 -2.64
C MET A 360 -0.88 -28.70 -3.22
N GLU A 361 -2.11 -29.11 -3.54
CA GLU A 361 -3.18 -28.19 -3.93
C GLU A 361 -3.56 -27.28 -2.78
N ASP A 362 -3.64 -27.78 -1.54
CA ASP A 362 -3.90 -26.96 -0.34
C ASP A 362 -2.75 -26.00 -0.07
N ASP A 363 -1.47 -26.43 -0.13
CA ASP A 363 -0.36 -25.50 0.10
C ASP A 363 -0.30 -24.40 -0.97
N LYS A 364 -0.53 -24.73 -2.24
CA LYS A 364 -0.60 -23.74 -3.33
C LYS A 364 -1.78 -22.79 -3.11
N PHE A 365 -2.93 -23.31 -2.71
CA PHE A 365 -4.11 -22.52 -2.35
C PHE A 365 -3.84 -21.62 -1.14
N LEU A 366 -3.23 -22.12 -0.07
CA LEU A 366 -2.87 -21.37 1.13
C LEU A 366 -1.82 -20.29 0.85
N ARG A 367 -0.86 -20.57 -0.04
CA ARG A 367 0.12 -19.57 -0.51
C ARG A 367 -0.55 -18.47 -1.32
N HIS A 368 -1.49 -18.83 -2.20
CA HIS A 368 -2.30 -17.86 -2.93
C HIS A 368 -3.17 -17.03 -1.97
N ARG A 369 -3.82 -17.68 -1.00
CA ARG A 369 -4.61 -17.04 0.05
C ARG A 369 -3.77 -16.10 0.92
N ARG A 370 -2.52 -16.47 1.24
CA ARG A 370 -1.55 -15.58 1.90
C ARG A 370 -1.30 -14.33 1.06
N LEU A 371 -1.00 -14.49 -0.23
CA LEU A 371 -0.76 -13.35 -1.12
C LEU A 371 -2.01 -12.46 -1.21
N GLN A 372 -3.19 -13.05 -1.31
CA GLN A 372 -4.45 -12.33 -1.29
C GLN A 372 -4.64 -11.57 0.03
N LYS A 373 -4.42 -12.21 1.19
CA LYS A 373 -4.46 -11.55 2.51
C LYS A 373 -3.50 -10.36 2.60
N ILE A 374 -2.31 -10.44 2.00
CA ILE A 374 -1.36 -9.33 1.97
C ILE A 374 -1.85 -8.20 1.06
N VAL A 375 -2.44 -8.53 -0.10
CA VAL A 375 -3.06 -7.55 -1.00
C VAL A 375 -4.24 -6.87 -0.31
N ASP A 376 -5.14 -7.63 0.31
CA ASP A 376 -6.28 -7.13 1.06
C ASP A 376 -5.83 -6.26 2.25
N TYR A 377 -4.74 -6.66 2.93
CA TYR A 377 -4.12 -5.87 3.98
C TYR A 377 -3.69 -4.50 3.46
N TRP A 378 -2.94 -4.45 2.36
CA TRP A 378 -2.47 -3.18 1.80
C TRP A 378 -3.63 -2.33 1.30
N HIS A 379 -4.63 -2.89 0.62
CA HIS A 379 -5.84 -2.16 0.24
C HIS A 379 -6.61 -1.64 1.46
N GLY A 380 -6.70 -2.42 2.54
CA GLY A 380 -7.33 -2.00 3.78
C GLY A 380 -6.57 -0.85 4.45
N LEU A 381 -5.24 -0.94 4.51
CA LEU A 381 -4.37 0.11 5.05
C LEU A 381 -4.40 1.37 4.18
N GLU A 382 -4.48 1.22 2.86
CA GLU A 382 -4.65 2.31 1.91
C GLU A 382 -6.01 2.99 2.14
N GLY A 383 -7.08 2.20 2.26
CA GLY A 383 -8.43 2.67 2.59
C GLY A 383 -8.49 3.44 3.91
N LEU A 384 -7.80 2.96 4.95
CA LEU A 384 -7.68 3.68 6.23
C LEU A 384 -6.84 4.94 6.08
N SER A 385 -5.70 4.87 5.40
CA SER A 385 -4.87 6.03 5.09
C SER A 385 -5.68 7.09 4.36
N TYR A 386 -6.52 6.73 3.38
CA TYR A 386 -7.42 7.65 2.70
C TYR A 386 -8.49 8.26 3.60
N ALA A 387 -9.07 7.44 4.48
CA ALA A 387 -10.12 7.89 5.39
C ALA A 387 -9.60 8.95 6.38
N PHE A 388 -8.33 8.84 6.81
CA PHE A 388 -7.75 9.73 7.82
C PHE A 388 -6.80 10.79 7.24
N ILE A 389 -6.20 10.53 6.08
CA ILE A 389 -5.20 11.36 5.38
C ILE A 389 -5.55 11.41 3.88
N PRO A 390 -6.47 12.30 3.48
CA PRO A 390 -7.04 12.29 2.13
C PRO A 390 -6.04 12.59 0.99
N ASN A 391 -4.82 13.03 1.32
CA ASN A 391 -3.70 13.24 0.38
C ASN A 391 -2.77 12.01 0.22
N ALA A 392 -3.02 10.89 0.91
CA ALA A 392 -2.15 9.71 0.93
C ALA A 392 -1.93 9.02 -0.43
N LYS A 393 -2.70 9.39 -1.46
CA LYS A 393 -2.71 8.80 -2.82
C LYS A 393 -1.34 8.79 -3.50
N LYS A 394 -0.43 9.68 -3.09
CA LYS A 394 0.95 9.79 -3.60
C LYS A 394 1.99 9.00 -2.82
N HIS A 395 1.63 8.40 -1.68
CA HIS A 395 2.63 7.97 -0.70
C HIS A 395 2.65 6.47 -0.46
N ILE A 396 1.60 5.74 -0.85
CA ILE A 396 1.60 4.28 -0.94
C ILE A 396 1.69 3.91 -2.42
N HIS A 397 2.90 3.65 -2.93
CA HIS A 397 3.08 3.28 -4.33
C HIS A 397 2.34 1.99 -4.68
N HIS A 398 1.68 2.00 -5.84
CA HIS A 398 0.89 0.92 -6.42
C HIS A 398 1.65 -0.42 -6.39
N LEU A 399 1.02 -1.43 -5.80
CA LEU A 399 1.49 -2.81 -5.82
C LEU A 399 1.35 -3.42 -7.22
N GLN A 400 2.45 -3.62 -7.93
CA GLN A 400 2.48 -4.60 -9.02
C GLN A 400 2.66 -5.99 -8.41
N ALA A 401 1.56 -6.75 -8.33
CA ALA A 401 1.62 -8.19 -8.06
C ALA A 401 2.23 -8.91 -9.28
N THR A 402 3.55 -8.97 -9.36
CA THR A 402 4.20 -10.05 -10.12
C THR A 402 4.12 -11.33 -9.28
N LYS A 403 4.19 -12.52 -9.90
CA LYS A 403 4.05 -13.83 -9.23
C LYS A 403 5.00 -14.06 -8.04
N THR A 404 5.92 -13.14 -7.74
CA THR A 404 7.03 -13.30 -6.80
C THR A 404 7.29 -12.11 -5.87
N GLN A 405 6.66 -10.93 -6.00
CA GLN A 405 6.97 -9.77 -5.14
C GLN A 405 5.82 -8.76 -4.97
N VAL A 406 5.77 -8.21 -3.75
CA VAL A 406 4.84 -7.16 -3.28
C VAL A 406 5.74 -6.12 -2.58
N THR A 407 5.83 -4.91 -3.12
CA THR A 407 6.58 -3.78 -2.54
C THR A 407 5.65 -2.58 -2.41
N GLY A 408 5.51 -2.02 -1.20
CA GLY A 408 4.71 -0.81 -0.98
C GLY A 408 5.46 0.15 -0.08
N TYR A 409 5.95 1.27 -0.62
CA TYR A 409 6.64 2.31 0.17
C TYR A 409 5.65 3.22 0.85
N LEU A 410 6.10 3.84 1.95
CA LEU A 410 5.45 5.00 2.55
C LEU A 410 6.40 6.17 2.45
N SER A 411 5.94 7.29 1.90
CA SER A 411 6.78 8.47 1.70
C SER A 411 6.93 9.27 3.00
N ASP A 412 8.08 9.93 3.17
CA ASP A 412 8.37 10.85 4.29
C ASP A 412 7.35 11.99 4.42
N SER A 413 6.65 12.33 3.33
CA SER A 413 5.58 13.32 3.33
C SER A 413 4.33 12.87 4.10
N LEU A 414 4.05 11.56 4.20
CA LEU A 414 2.91 11.05 4.97
C LEU A 414 3.21 11.06 6.48
N ARG A 415 4.49 10.94 6.86
CA ARG A 415 4.95 11.14 8.24
C ARG A 415 4.78 12.58 8.70
N MET A 416 5.08 13.55 7.85
CA MET A 416 4.92 14.97 8.17
C MET A 416 3.45 15.41 8.26
N GLU A 417 2.55 14.89 7.41
CA GLU A 417 1.11 15.19 7.51
C GLU A 417 0.45 14.59 8.75
N LEU A 418 1.00 13.51 9.30
CA LEU A 418 0.46 12.83 10.49
C LEU A 418 0.90 13.48 11.82
N GLN A 419 2.08 14.13 11.85
CA GLN A 419 2.62 14.81 13.04
C GLN A 419 1.82 16.05 13.51
N GLU A 420 0.81 16.49 12.76
CA GLU A 420 -0.04 17.64 13.13
C GLU A 420 -1.34 17.24 13.88
N SER A 421 -1.52 15.96 14.27
CA SER A 421 -2.82 15.48 14.80
C SER A 421 -3.09 15.75 16.29
N ASP A 422 -2.08 16.15 17.08
CA ASP A 422 -2.12 16.41 18.54
C ASP A 422 -2.76 15.28 19.41
N CYS A 423 -3.00 14.09 18.86
CA CYS A 423 -3.54 12.93 19.58
C CYS A 423 -2.42 12.10 20.23
N TRP A 424 -2.44 11.85 21.54
CA TRP A 424 -1.34 11.16 22.23
C TRP A 424 -1.73 9.84 22.88
N ASP A 425 -2.98 9.67 23.26
CA ASP A 425 -3.44 8.51 24.01
C ASP A 425 -4.06 7.43 23.11
N TRP A 426 -4.10 6.18 23.58
CA TRP A 426 -4.64 5.07 22.79
C TRP A 426 -6.13 5.27 22.49
N GLU A 427 -6.83 5.89 23.42
CA GLU A 427 -8.24 6.23 23.37
C GLU A 427 -8.54 7.25 22.25
N ASP A 428 -7.53 8.02 21.83
CA ASP A 428 -7.65 8.98 20.72
C ASP A 428 -7.57 8.28 19.34
N LEU A 429 -7.18 6.99 19.29
CA LEU A 429 -7.15 6.26 18.04
C LEU A 429 -8.56 5.99 17.53
N PRO A 430 -8.83 6.28 16.25
CA PRO A 430 -10.10 5.94 15.63
C PRO A 430 -10.38 4.45 15.72
N THR A 431 -11.61 4.08 16.10
CA THR A 431 -12.06 2.67 16.18
C THR A 431 -11.72 1.86 14.93
N PRO A 432 -11.86 2.38 13.68
CA PRO A 432 -11.45 1.62 12.49
C PRO A 432 -9.96 1.24 12.46
N ILE A 433 -9.07 2.07 13.03
CA ILE A 433 -7.63 1.77 13.13
C ILE A 433 -7.40 0.73 14.23
N ILE A 434 -8.06 0.86 15.38
CA ILE A 434 -8.00 -0.13 16.47
C ILE A 434 -8.46 -1.50 15.98
N ASP A 435 -9.61 -1.54 15.29
CA ASP A 435 -10.17 -2.76 14.70
C ASP A 435 -9.22 -3.36 13.66
N PHE A 436 -8.63 -2.52 12.82
CA PHE A 436 -7.69 -2.96 11.80
C PHE A 436 -6.41 -3.54 12.41
N ILE A 437 -5.82 -2.88 13.41
CA ILE A 437 -4.67 -3.41 14.18
C ILE A 437 -5.05 -4.75 14.82
N GLY A 438 -6.21 -4.81 15.49
CA GLY A 438 -6.69 -5.99 16.20
C GLY A 438 -7.05 -7.17 15.28
N ALA A 439 -7.36 -6.91 14.01
CA ALA A 439 -7.61 -7.92 12.99
C ALA A 439 -6.31 -8.59 12.48
N GLN A 440 -5.15 -7.97 12.68
CA GLN A 440 -3.88 -8.51 12.18
C GLN A 440 -3.31 -9.56 13.12
N ASP A 441 -3.32 -10.83 12.71
CA ASP A 441 -2.78 -11.92 13.53
C ASP A 441 -1.31 -11.74 13.90
N GLY A 442 -0.52 -11.10 13.03
CA GLY A 442 0.90 -10.88 13.27
C GLY A 442 1.23 -9.62 14.06
N LEU A 443 0.22 -8.83 14.47
CA LEU A 443 0.36 -7.75 15.44
C LEU A 443 -0.10 -8.17 16.85
N LYS A 444 -0.31 -9.46 17.09
CA LYS A 444 -0.73 -9.98 18.39
C LYS A 444 0.45 -10.48 19.19
N PHE A 445 0.32 -10.43 20.52
CA PHE A 445 1.24 -11.06 21.47
C PHE A 445 0.57 -12.30 22.04
N ARG A 446 1.00 -13.50 21.66
CA ARG A 446 0.35 -14.74 22.11
C ARG A 446 -1.16 -14.74 21.83
N LYS A 447 -1.53 -14.31 20.64
CA LYS A 447 -2.92 -14.13 20.16
C LYS A 447 -3.72 -13.05 20.91
N ARG A 448 -3.12 -12.32 21.86
CA ARG A 448 -3.69 -11.12 22.49
C ARG A 448 -3.54 -9.92 21.55
N LYS A 449 -4.63 -9.18 21.34
CA LYS A 449 -4.63 -7.93 20.56
C LYS A 449 -3.79 -6.85 21.27
N ILE A 450 -3.27 -5.89 20.51
CA ILE A 450 -2.74 -4.63 21.07
C ILE A 450 -3.94 -3.85 21.63
N MET A 451 -3.86 -3.46 22.90
CA MET A 451 -4.97 -2.81 23.61
C MET A 451 -4.61 -1.43 24.18
N CYS A 452 -3.36 -1.01 24.06
CA CYS A 452 -2.89 0.26 24.61
C CYS A 452 -1.67 0.79 23.82
N ARG A 453 -1.32 2.06 24.07
CA ARG A 453 -0.15 2.72 23.47
C ARG A 453 1.14 1.95 23.75
N SER A 454 1.36 1.48 24.99
CA SER A 454 2.58 0.75 25.34
C SER A 454 2.76 -0.55 24.54
N ASP A 455 1.68 -1.31 24.31
CA ASP A 455 1.73 -2.50 23.44
C ASP A 455 2.13 -2.12 21.99
N LEU A 456 1.66 -0.96 21.50
CA LEU A 456 1.97 -0.43 20.16
C LEU A 456 3.43 0.05 20.03
N GLU A 457 3.96 0.72 21.06
CA GLU A 457 5.37 1.11 21.14
C GLU A 457 6.30 -0.12 21.17
N VAL A 458 5.91 -1.17 21.88
CA VAL A 458 6.63 -2.45 21.84
C VAL A 458 6.60 -3.02 20.42
N ALA A 459 5.44 -3.02 19.74
CA ALA A 459 5.34 -3.49 18.37
C ALA A 459 6.24 -2.69 17.40
N PHE A 460 6.33 -1.36 17.58
CA PHE A 460 7.24 -0.48 16.83
C PHE A 460 8.69 -0.95 16.92
N TYR A 461 9.19 -1.20 18.14
CA TYR A 461 10.55 -1.68 18.34
C TYR A 461 10.78 -3.09 17.78
N LEU A 462 9.80 -3.99 17.93
CA LEU A 462 9.92 -5.38 17.50
C LEU A 462 9.94 -5.56 15.98
N LEU A 463 9.33 -4.65 15.22
CA LEU A 463 9.31 -4.70 13.75
C LEU A 463 10.66 -4.28 13.12
N GLN A 464 11.53 -3.59 13.87
CA GLN A 464 12.90 -3.16 13.48
C GLN A 464 13.02 -2.31 12.20
N ARG A 465 11.89 -2.02 11.54
CA ARG A 465 11.78 -1.20 10.33
C ARG A 465 11.16 0.16 10.61
N CYS A 466 10.73 0.40 11.83
CA CYS A 466 10.26 1.69 12.29
C CYS A 466 11.48 2.55 12.65
N GLU A 467 11.52 3.79 12.17
CA GLU A 467 12.62 4.73 12.44
C GLU A 467 12.21 5.76 13.49
N GLY A 468 13.17 6.26 14.27
CA GLY A 468 12.92 7.29 15.29
C GLY A 468 12.53 6.72 16.65
N ASN A 469 12.02 7.59 17.53
CA ASN A 469 11.57 7.22 18.87
C ASN A 469 10.04 7.19 18.93
N PRO A 470 9.39 6.07 19.28
CA PRO A 470 7.93 6.01 19.33
C PRO A 470 7.30 6.91 20.41
N GLN A 471 8.07 7.33 21.41
CA GLN A 471 7.60 8.19 22.51
C GLN A 471 7.36 9.64 22.05
N VAL A 472 8.00 10.08 20.98
CA VAL A 472 7.86 11.45 20.44
C VAL A 472 6.85 11.52 19.29
N LEU A 473 6.22 10.40 18.93
CA LEU A 473 5.20 10.34 17.89
C LEU A 473 3.82 10.44 18.53
N ASP A 474 2.95 11.25 17.95
CA ASP A 474 1.52 11.20 18.23
C ASP A 474 0.98 9.80 17.91
N ILE A 475 -0.12 9.41 18.55
CA ILE A 475 -0.63 8.03 18.52
C ILE A 475 -1.01 7.58 17.10
N LEU A 476 -1.46 8.52 16.25
CA LEU A 476 -1.87 8.24 14.89
C LEU A 476 -0.64 7.98 14.02
N THR A 477 0.38 8.82 14.12
CA THR A 477 1.68 8.59 13.46
C THR A 477 2.30 7.27 13.91
N LEU A 478 2.26 6.97 15.20
CA LEU A 478 2.77 5.71 15.75
C LEU A 478 2.04 4.50 15.14
N ALA A 479 0.70 4.53 15.11
CA ALA A 479 -0.11 3.45 14.56
C ALA A 479 0.17 3.20 13.08
N PHE A 480 0.18 4.24 12.25
CA PHE A 480 0.48 4.09 10.82
C PHE A 480 1.93 3.63 10.59
N THR A 481 2.89 4.08 11.40
CA THR A 481 4.28 3.61 11.31
C THR A 481 4.38 2.11 11.60
N VAL A 482 3.68 1.62 12.63
CA VAL A 482 3.63 0.20 12.97
C VAL A 482 2.94 -0.62 11.88
N LEU A 483 1.76 -0.20 11.43
CA LEU A 483 1.00 -0.88 10.38
C LEU A 483 1.83 -1.00 9.08
N THR A 484 2.55 0.05 8.74
CA THR A 484 3.41 0.04 7.55
C THR A 484 4.56 -0.94 7.67
N ALA A 485 5.29 -0.88 8.78
CA ALA A 485 6.38 -1.80 9.04
C ALA A 485 5.88 -3.25 9.09
N TYR A 486 4.67 -3.49 9.62
CA TYR A 486 4.01 -4.78 9.59
C TYR A 486 3.69 -5.25 8.17
N GLY A 487 3.12 -4.38 7.32
CA GLY A 487 2.84 -4.66 5.92
C GLY A 487 4.09 -5.13 5.16
N TRP A 488 5.21 -4.42 5.36
CA TRP A 488 6.51 -4.81 4.81
C TRP A 488 6.99 -6.16 5.33
N TRP A 489 6.82 -6.38 6.63
CA TRP A 489 7.25 -7.59 7.29
C TRP A 489 6.51 -8.82 6.74
N ILE A 490 5.19 -8.72 6.51
CA ILE A 490 4.39 -9.80 5.93
C ILE A 490 4.58 -9.97 4.41
N ALA A 491 4.86 -8.89 3.69
CA ALA A 491 5.05 -8.89 2.23
C ALA A 491 6.41 -9.42 1.77
N ARG A 492 7.38 -9.55 2.69
CA ARG A 492 8.75 -9.95 2.38
C ARG A 492 8.81 -11.26 1.57
N SER A 493 9.50 -11.21 0.44
CA SER A 493 9.76 -12.39 -0.39
C SER A 493 10.72 -13.35 0.32
N ARG A 494 10.44 -14.65 0.17
CA ARG A 494 11.22 -15.73 0.80
C ARG A 494 12.21 -16.28 -0.23
N LYS A 495 13.43 -16.62 0.20
CA LYS A 495 14.50 -17.06 -0.72
C LYS A 495 14.11 -18.38 -1.40
N SER A 496 14.23 -18.40 -2.73
CA SER A 496 13.77 -19.47 -3.65
C SER A 496 14.15 -20.91 -3.28
N PRO A 497 15.39 -21.26 -2.85
CA PRO A 497 15.74 -22.68 -2.64
C PRO A 497 15.15 -23.31 -1.38
N VAL A 498 14.77 -22.49 -0.38
CA VAL A 498 14.22 -22.98 0.90
C VAL A 498 12.69 -23.09 0.84
N ASP A 499 12.04 -22.24 0.05
CA ASP A 499 10.58 -22.13 0.02
C ASP A 499 9.88 -23.40 -0.49
N SER A 500 10.53 -24.17 -1.37
CA SER A 500 10.04 -25.46 -1.89
C SER A 500 10.04 -26.59 -0.85
N ALA A 501 10.81 -26.45 0.24
CA ALA A 501 10.90 -27.40 1.34
C ALA A 501 9.91 -27.12 2.48
N LEU A 502 9.01 -26.15 2.30
CA LEU A 502 8.12 -25.68 3.33
C LEU A 502 6.66 -25.72 2.89
N ILE A 503 5.77 -25.78 3.88
CA ILE A 503 4.32 -25.74 3.68
C ILE A 503 3.68 -24.75 4.65
N LEU A 504 2.59 -24.15 4.21
CA LEU A 504 1.60 -23.51 5.08
C LEU A 504 0.61 -24.56 5.59
N ARG A 505 0.00 -24.28 6.73
CA ARG A 505 -1.03 -25.14 7.33
C ARG A 505 -2.24 -24.30 7.69
N GLU A 506 -3.39 -24.95 7.78
CA GLU A 506 -4.61 -24.33 8.28
C GLU A 506 -4.62 -24.21 9.81
N HIS A 507 -5.65 -23.54 10.32
CA HIS A 507 -5.93 -23.43 11.74
C HIS A 507 -5.89 -24.81 12.43
N PRO A 508 -5.28 -24.94 13.63
CA PRO A 508 -4.70 -23.89 14.48
C PRO A 508 -3.21 -23.58 14.23
N TYR A 509 -2.62 -24.09 13.15
CA TYR A 509 -1.19 -24.04 12.87
C TYR A 509 -0.78 -22.92 11.90
N ASP A 510 -1.75 -22.14 11.44
CA ASP A 510 -1.59 -21.01 10.53
C ASP A 510 -0.90 -19.81 11.20
N VAL A 511 -1.13 -19.62 12.50
CA VAL A 511 -0.53 -18.56 13.33
C VAL A 511 0.32 -19.15 14.44
N MET A 512 1.58 -18.70 14.57
CA MET A 512 2.51 -19.19 15.60
C MET A 512 2.88 -18.09 16.59
N SER A 513 2.60 -18.29 17.87
CA SER A 513 3.06 -17.39 18.92
C SER A 513 4.54 -17.60 19.25
N ARG A 514 5.28 -16.50 19.45
CA ARG A 514 6.74 -16.54 19.51
C ARG A 514 7.30 -15.85 20.75
N LYS A 515 8.53 -16.23 21.10
CA LYS A 515 9.36 -15.53 22.09
C LYS A 515 10.80 -15.40 21.60
N CYS A 516 11.51 -14.44 22.18
CA CYS A 516 12.94 -14.26 21.96
C CYS A 516 13.73 -15.38 22.65
N SER A 517 14.65 -16.03 21.94
CA SER A 517 15.53 -17.05 22.55
C SER A 517 16.50 -16.49 23.58
N GLY A 518 16.85 -15.19 23.47
CA GLY A 518 17.76 -14.49 24.37
C GLY A 518 17.06 -14.03 25.65
N CYS A 519 16.21 -13.00 25.55
CA CYS A 519 15.53 -12.41 26.72
C CYS A 519 14.26 -13.16 27.17
N ARG A 520 13.84 -14.22 26.46
CA ARG A 520 12.65 -15.07 26.75
C ARG A 520 11.30 -14.36 26.77
N LYS A 521 11.25 -13.03 26.62
CA LYS A 521 10.03 -12.25 26.48
C LYS A 521 9.29 -12.58 25.18
N GLU A 522 7.97 -12.39 25.24
CA GLU A 522 7.08 -12.54 24.09
C GLU A 522 7.46 -11.57 22.95
N HIS A 523 7.24 -12.05 21.74
CA HIS A 523 7.41 -11.33 20.49
C HIS A 523 6.08 -11.32 19.74
N LEU A 524 5.98 -10.53 18.66
CA LEU A 524 4.83 -10.55 17.78
C LEU A 524 4.63 -11.96 17.21
N ASP A 525 3.37 -12.37 17.02
CA ASP A 525 3.04 -13.67 16.44
C ASP A 525 3.42 -13.74 14.94
N ASP A 526 3.62 -14.95 14.44
CA ASP A 526 3.85 -15.23 13.01
C ASP A 526 2.49 -15.47 12.33
N PRO A 527 1.97 -14.53 11.51
CA PRO A 527 0.64 -14.63 10.88
C PRO A 527 0.60 -15.65 9.74
N PHE A 528 1.76 -16.11 9.28
CA PHE A 528 1.91 -17.07 8.21
C PHE A 528 2.98 -18.07 8.62
N ALA A 529 2.67 -18.92 9.59
CA ALA A 529 3.60 -19.89 10.13
C ALA A 529 3.94 -20.97 9.09
N TYR A 530 5.23 -21.20 8.88
CA TYR A 530 5.71 -22.24 7.98
C TYR A 530 6.18 -23.45 8.75
N TRP A 531 5.92 -24.59 8.13
CA TRP A 531 6.28 -25.90 8.64
C TRP A 531 7.13 -26.62 7.60
N SER A 532 7.93 -27.58 8.04
CA SER A 532 8.68 -28.40 7.10
C SER A 532 7.71 -29.23 6.26
N LYS A 533 7.91 -29.21 4.93
CA LYS A 533 7.19 -30.09 3.99
C LYS A 533 7.46 -31.57 4.28
N PHE A 534 8.61 -31.85 4.89
CA PHE A 534 9.11 -33.20 5.13
C PHE A 534 8.86 -33.68 6.57
N ASP A 535 8.64 -32.76 7.51
CA ASP A 535 8.19 -33.03 8.87
C ASP A 535 7.19 -31.94 9.30
N PRO A 536 5.88 -32.12 9.05
CA PRO A 536 4.87 -31.12 9.36
C PRO A 536 4.72 -30.77 10.85
N SER A 537 5.37 -31.51 11.76
CA SER A 537 5.42 -31.20 13.19
C SER A 537 6.49 -30.17 13.57
N LEU A 538 7.36 -29.81 12.61
CA LEU A 538 8.51 -28.94 12.81
C LEU A 538 8.23 -27.52 12.31
N TYR A 539 8.10 -26.56 13.24
CA TYR A 539 7.95 -25.13 12.91
C TYR A 539 9.27 -24.56 12.40
N ILE A 540 9.23 -23.80 11.31
CA ILE A 540 10.43 -23.25 10.68
C ILE A 540 10.54 -21.76 10.98
N PHE A 541 11.53 -21.40 11.78
CA PHE A 541 11.83 -20.01 12.09
C PHE A 541 12.78 -19.39 11.07
N TRP A 542 12.52 -18.13 10.75
CA TRP A 542 13.23 -17.38 9.72
C TRP A 542 14.21 -16.37 10.28
N TYR A 543 13.90 -15.84 11.46
CA TYR A 543 14.58 -14.68 12.02
C TYR A 543 15.69 -15.11 12.96
N CYS A 544 16.92 -14.82 12.54
CA CYS A 544 18.10 -14.80 13.38
C CYS A 544 18.63 -13.38 13.35
N PHE A 545 18.36 -12.60 14.39
CA PHE A 545 18.85 -11.23 14.49
C PHE A 545 20.30 -11.29 14.94
N ARG A 546 21.22 -10.66 14.19
CA ARG A 546 22.63 -10.57 14.59
C ARG A 546 22.78 -9.74 15.87
N SER A 547 21.91 -8.74 16.02
CA SER A 547 21.73 -7.90 17.19
C SER A 547 20.66 -8.49 18.13
N ASN A 548 19.97 -7.63 18.87
CA ASN A 548 18.88 -7.99 19.78
C ASN A 548 17.55 -8.27 19.05
N CYS A 549 16.50 -8.57 19.81
CA CYS A 549 15.18 -8.92 19.26
C CYS A 549 14.29 -7.71 18.92
N GLY A 550 14.84 -6.49 18.93
CA GLY A 550 14.12 -5.23 18.78
C GLY A 550 13.80 -4.56 20.12
N ARG A 551 13.59 -5.32 21.20
CA ARG A 551 13.31 -4.75 22.53
C ARG A 551 14.52 -3.94 23.05
N PRO A 552 14.34 -2.70 23.53
CA PRO A 552 15.43 -1.87 24.06
C PRO A 552 16.22 -2.55 25.19
N GLU A 553 15.54 -3.33 26.03
CA GLU A 553 16.14 -4.03 27.17
C GLU A 553 16.81 -5.36 26.81
N CYS A 554 16.72 -5.82 25.56
CA CYS A 554 17.32 -7.09 25.13
C CYS A 554 18.79 -6.87 24.77
N GLN A 555 19.69 -7.39 25.60
CA GLN A 555 21.14 -7.31 25.38
C GLN A 555 21.73 -8.55 24.66
N ALA A 556 20.90 -9.56 24.40
CA ALA A 556 21.35 -10.80 23.77
C ALA A 556 21.67 -10.58 22.28
N LYS A 557 22.76 -11.19 21.81
CA LYS A 557 23.16 -11.23 20.39
C LYS A 557 22.76 -12.55 19.75
N ASN A 558 22.64 -12.58 18.42
CA ASN A 558 22.29 -13.79 17.66
C ASN A 558 20.97 -14.44 18.11
N VAL A 559 19.99 -13.61 18.45
CA VAL A 559 18.70 -14.08 18.98
C VAL A 559 17.80 -14.65 17.89
N ARG A 560 17.03 -15.66 18.25
CA ARG A 560 16.09 -16.39 17.38
C ARG A 560 14.68 -16.17 17.90
N LEU A 561 13.72 -16.09 16.97
CA LEU A 561 12.30 -16.13 17.33
C LEU A 561 11.83 -17.58 17.29
N VAL A 562 11.59 -18.14 18.46
CA VAL A 562 11.21 -19.55 18.64
C VAL A 562 9.75 -19.63 19.10
N PRO A 563 9.07 -20.78 18.92
CA PRO A 563 7.73 -20.99 19.46
C PRO A 563 7.66 -20.65 20.95
N PHE A 564 6.54 -20.06 21.35
CA PHE A 564 6.31 -19.75 22.76
C PHE A 564 6.16 -21.04 23.58
N ASP A 565 5.43 -22.02 23.04
CA ASP A 565 5.31 -23.36 23.60
C ASP A 565 6.59 -24.17 23.32
N ASN A 566 7.19 -24.70 24.39
CA ASN A 566 8.42 -25.48 24.31
C ASN A 566 8.20 -26.90 23.74
N LEU A 567 6.95 -27.37 23.67
CA LEU A 567 6.60 -28.68 23.10
C LEU A 567 6.67 -28.69 21.57
N ILE A 568 6.57 -27.51 20.94
CA ILE A 568 6.63 -27.38 19.49
C ILE A 568 8.08 -27.45 19.04
N LYS A 569 8.42 -28.51 18.31
CA LYS A 569 9.73 -28.65 17.67
C LYS A 569 9.93 -27.56 16.64
N TYR A 570 11.14 -27.02 16.55
CA TYR A 570 11.46 -26.00 15.56
C TYR A 570 12.85 -26.17 14.95
N SER A 571 13.01 -25.67 13.72
CA SER A 571 14.29 -25.66 13.00
C SER A 571 14.47 -24.37 12.20
N ARG A 572 15.72 -24.13 11.76
CA ARG A 572 16.08 -22.95 10.98
C ARG A 572 15.64 -23.11 9.54
N ALA A 573 15.24 -22.01 8.91
CA ALA A 573 15.01 -21.93 7.46
C ALA A 573 16.32 -22.01 6.64
N SER A 574 17.04 -23.13 6.72
CA SER A 574 18.23 -23.38 5.91
C SER A 574 18.04 -24.67 5.10
N PHE A 575 18.45 -24.65 3.82
CA PHE A 575 18.27 -25.81 2.95
C PHE A 575 18.98 -27.06 3.51
N PRO A 576 20.21 -27.00 4.07
CA PRO A 576 20.82 -28.15 4.73
C PRO A 576 20.02 -28.67 5.93
N ASP A 577 19.41 -27.78 6.74
CA ASP A 577 18.62 -28.17 7.93
C ASP A 577 17.22 -28.69 7.56
N LEU A 578 16.73 -28.35 6.37
CA LEU A 578 15.41 -28.74 5.83
C LEU A 578 15.49 -29.87 4.80
N GLN A 579 16.67 -30.19 4.29
CA GLN A 579 16.86 -31.31 3.37
C GLN A 579 16.58 -32.62 4.12
N MET A 580 15.59 -33.38 3.63
CA MET A 580 15.60 -34.81 3.88
C MET A 580 16.94 -35.37 3.44
N LYS A 581 17.55 -36.19 4.31
CA LYS A 581 18.70 -37.03 3.99
C LYS A 581 18.41 -37.74 2.65
N SER A 582 19.39 -37.79 1.75
CA SER A 582 19.22 -38.03 0.30
C SER A 582 18.58 -39.37 -0.12
N LEU A 583 18.14 -40.21 0.82
CA LEU A 583 17.57 -41.52 0.57
C LEU A 583 16.04 -41.53 0.37
N ASP A 584 15.31 -40.44 0.64
CA ASP A 584 13.84 -40.45 0.71
C ASP A 584 13.08 -39.72 -0.43
N ARG A 585 13.75 -39.09 -1.41
CA ARG A 585 13.06 -38.19 -2.37
C ARG A 585 12.38 -38.88 -3.57
N PHE A 586 12.95 -39.96 -4.09
CA PHE A 586 12.33 -40.73 -5.19
C PHE A 586 11.45 -41.88 -4.67
N ASP A 587 11.55 -42.22 -3.38
CA ASP A 587 10.88 -43.38 -2.79
C ASP A 587 9.37 -43.30 -2.92
N ARG A 588 8.80 -42.13 -2.67
CA ARG A 588 7.36 -41.87 -2.77
C ARG A 588 6.78 -42.16 -4.17
N TRP A 589 7.58 -42.04 -5.22
CA TRP A 589 7.14 -42.13 -6.61
C TRP A 589 7.47 -43.48 -7.23
N PHE A 590 8.68 -43.98 -6.97
CA PHE A 590 9.20 -45.19 -7.59
C PHE A 590 9.08 -46.44 -6.73
N LEU A 591 8.88 -46.33 -5.40
CA LEU A 591 8.70 -47.48 -4.52
C LEU A 591 7.23 -47.70 -4.19
N LEU A 592 6.87 -48.96 -4.00
CA LEU A 592 5.63 -49.38 -3.39
C LEU A 592 5.59 -48.91 -1.93
N ARG A 593 4.40 -48.56 -1.48
CA ARG A 593 4.11 -48.32 -0.07
C ARG A 593 3.79 -49.66 0.60
N PRO A 594 3.92 -49.78 1.93
CA PRO A 594 3.62 -51.04 2.63
C PRO A 594 2.23 -51.59 2.29
N GLU A 595 1.24 -50.71 2.11
CA GLU A 595 -0.13 -51.10 1.76
C GLU A 595 -0.26 -51.66 0.34
N GLU A 596 0.74 -51.42 -0.52
CA GLU A 596 0.79 -51.82 -1.92
C GLU A 596 1.66 -53.07 -2.14
N PHE A 597 2.25 -53.64 -1.09
CA PHE A 597 3.13 -54.79 -1.20
C PHE A 597 2.38 -56.05 -1.64
N GLY A 598 1.08 -56.16 -1.32
CA GLY A 598 0.30 -57.35 -1.61
C GLY A 598 0.93 -58.59 -0.97
N LEU A 599 1.48 -59.50 -1.80
CA LEU A 599 2.16 -60.72 -1.35
C LEU A 599 3.67 -60.54 -1.10
N LEU A 600 4.22 -59.34 -1.29
CA LEU A 600 5.63 -59.06 -1.08
C LEU A 600 5.95 -58.93 0.42
N PRO A 601 7.11 -59.44 0.88
CA PRO A 601 7.46 -59.38 2.30
C PRO A 601 7.92 -57.99 2.75
N ASP A 602 7.51 -57.57 3.95
CA ASP A 602 7.90 -56.31 4.60
C ASP A 602 9.34 -56.32 5.13
N MET A 603 9.84 -57.50 5.48
CA MET A 603 11.19 -57.73 5.97
C MET A 603 11.80 -58.83 5.11
N ILE A 604 13.02 -58.61 4.63
CA ILE A 604 13.70 -59.56 3.76
C ILE A 604 15.11 -59.83 4.25
N GLN A 605 15.51 -61.10 4.16
CA GLN A 605 16.87 -61.49 4.45
C GLN A 605 17.75 -61.12 3.27
N VAL A 606 18.75 -60.27 3.53
CA VAL A 606 19.75 -59.84 2.56
C VAL A 606 21.12 -60.37 2.93
N GLN A 607 21.95 -60.64 1.93
CA GLN A 607 23.31 -61.12 2.09
C GLN A 607 24.33 -60.08 1.63
N CYS A 608 25.40 -59.92 2.41
CA CYS A 608 26.54 -59.08 2.09
C CYS A 608 27.29 -59.59 0.85
N GLN A 609 27.54 -58.71 -0.12
CA GLN A 609 28.32 -59.00 -1.33
C GLN A 609 29.85 -58.84 -1.16
N GLY A 610 30.33 -58.72 0.08
CA GLY A 610 31.77 -58.74 0.35
C GLY A 610 32.36 -60.11 0.02
N LYS A 611 33.47 -60.14 -0.73
CA LYS A 611 34.14 -61.38 -1.17
C LYS A 611 34.34 -62.33 0.02
N GLY A 612 33.68 -63.50 -0.01
CA GLY A 612 33.78 -64.54 1.03
C GLY A 612 33.07 -64.27 2.36
N CYS A 613 32.26 -63.22 2.49
CA CYS A 613 31.71 -62.79 3.79
C CYS A 613 30.51 -63.62 4.27
N GLY A 614 29.55 -63.91 3.39
CA GLY A 614 28.36 -64.71 3.69
C GLY A 614 27.40 -64.15 4.75
N GLU A 615 27.66 -62.98 5.35
CA GLU A 615 26.82 -62.39 6.41
C GLU A 615 25.42 -62.08 5.87
N THR A 616 24.40 -62.48 6.63
CA THR A 616 23.01 -62.15 6.32
C THR A 616 22.42 -61.24 7.38
N LYS A 617 21.47 -60.40 6.99
CA LYS A 617 20.75 -59.50 7.88
C LYS A 617 19.30 -59.40 7.45
N LEU A 618 18.39 -59.30 8.42
CA LEU A 618 17.00 -58.96 8.14
C LEU A 618 16.88 -57.44 8.03
N VAL A 619 16.38 -56.94 6.89
CA VAL A 619 16.20 -55.51 6.64
C VAL A 619 14.76 -55.24 6.20
N LYS A 620 14.29 -54.03 6.49
CA LYS A 620 13.02 -53.54 5.97
C LYS A 620 13.09 -53.49 4.45
N SER A 621 12.08 -54.05 3.78
CA SER A 621 12.08 -54.14 2.34
C SER A 621 11.74 -52.80 1.67
N ARG A 622 12.33 -52.58 0.49
CA ARG A 622 12.10 -51.42 -0.37
C ARG A 622 11.81 -51.96 -1.77
N TRP A 623 10.54 -52.09 -2.12
CA TRP A 623 10.09 -52.62 -3.41
C TRP A 623 9.79 -51.50 -4.39
N THR A 624 10.21 -51.61 -5.65
CA THR A 624 9.79 -50.68 -6.70
C THR A 624 8.39 -51.00 -7.20
N ALA A 625 7.67 -49.98 -7.67
CA ALA A 625 6.38 -50.14 -8.34
C ALA A 625 6.53 -50.62 -9.82
N HIS A 626 7.65 -51.26 -10.13
CA HIS A 626 7.93 -51.87 -11.43
C HIS A 626 7.02 -53.09 -11.63
N ASN A 627 6.74 -53.49 -12.87
CA ASN A 627 6.06 -54.76 -13.15
C ASN A 627 7.03 -55.71 -13.88
N PRO A 628 7.52 -56.80 -13.24
CA PRO A 628 7.31 -57.17 -11.83
C PRO A 628 8.09 -56.27 -10.84
N PRO A 629 7.67 -56.17 -9.56
CA PRO A 629 8.34 -55.37 -8.53
C PRO A 629 9.78 -55.80 -8.27
N ARG A 630 10.68 -54.85 -8.01
CA ARG A 630 12.11 -55.12 -7.77
C ARG A 630 12.57 -54.62 -6.41
N PHE A 631 13.41 -55.37 -5.72
CA PHE A 631 14.00 -54.97 -4.45
C PHE A 631 15.11 -53.93 -4.67
N VAL A 632 15.06 -52.83 -3.92
CA VAL A 632 16.06 -51.77 -3.98
C VAL A 632 17.23 -52.08 -3.06
N ILE A 633 18.39 -52.31 -3.67
CA ILE A 633 19.63 -52.60 -2.95
C ILE A 633 20.03 -51.38 -2.11
N ALA A 634 20.30 -51.65 -0.82
CA ALA A 634 20.85 -50.71 0.13
C ALA A 634 22.32 -51.04 0.44
N VAL A 635 23.09 -49.98 0.72
CA VAL A 635 24.47 -50.08 1.15
C VAL A 635 24.51 -50.03 2.68
N HIS A 636 24.93 -51.12 3.32
CA HIS A 636 25.07 -51.18 4.77
C HIS A 636 26.50 -51.55 5.17
N GLY A 637 26.91 -51.10 6.36
CA GLY A 637 28.14 -51.57 6.99
C GLY A 637 28.00 -53.03 7.36
N CYS A 638 29.02 -53.81 7.02
CA CYS A 638 29.12 -55.23 7.33
C CYS A 638 30.02 -55.45 8.54
N THR A 639 29.56 -56.23 9.51
CA THR A 639 30.30 -56.46 10.75
C THR A 639 31.48 -57.41 10.52
N LYS A 640 31.35 -58.37 9.59
CA LYS A 640 32.43 -59.30 9.23
C LYS A 640 33.45 -58.72 8.26
N CYS A 641 33.02 -57.99 7.22
CA CYS A 641 33.96 -57.45 6.22
C CYS A 641 34.41 -56.02 6.49
N LEU A 642 33.89 -55.38 7.55
CA LEU A 642 34.20 -54.01 8.01
C LEU A 642 34.08 -52.92 6.93
N LYS A 643 33.43 -53.25 5.81
CA LYS A 643 33.23 -52.37 4.66
C LYS A 643 31.74 -52.12 4.47
N LYS A 644 31.44 -51.00 3.81
CA LYS A 644 30.10 -50.72 3.30
C LYS A 644 29.94 -51.45 1.96
N THR A 645 29.04 -52.41 1.90
CA THR A 645 28.81 -53.25 0.71
C THR A 645 27.34 -53.20 0.30
N ASN A 646 27.05 -53.67 -0.91
CA ASN A 646 25.67 -53.91 -1.36
C ASN A 646 25.13 -55.17 -0.67
N TRP A 647 23.89 -55.10 -0.21
CA TRP A 647 23.18 -56.22 0.41
C TRP A 647 22.05 -56.68 -0.49
N ILE A 648 22.12 -57.94 -0.94
CA ILE A 648 21.24 -58.49 -1.97
C ILE A 648 20.29 -59.54 -1.37
N PRO A 649 18.99 -59.52 -1.69
CA PRO A 649 18.03 -60.52 -1.23
C PRO A 649 18.14 -61.84 -2.00
N PHE A 650 17.69 -62.94 -1.39
CA PHE A 650 17.57 -64.23 -2.07
C PHE A 650 16.24 -64.36 -2.82
N GLY A 651 16.29 -64.73 -4.11
CA GLY A 651 15.10 -65.13 -4.88
C GLY A 651 14.24 -63.99 -5.44
N PHE A 652 14.68 -62.73 -5.39
CA PHE A 652 13.91 -61.59 -5.88
C PHE A 652 14.70 -60.74 -6.90
N PRO A 653 14.03 -60.16 -7.92
CA PRO A 653 14.68 -59.27 -8.87
C PRO A 653 15.11 -57.97 -8.17
N ILE A 654 16.29 -57.46 -8.54
CA ILE A 654 16.92 -56.32 -7.87
C ILE A 654 17.00 -55.07 -8.75
N LEU A 655 17.11 -53.92 -8.08
CA LEU A 655 17.45 -52.63 -8.69
C LEU A 655 18.38 -51.85 -7.77
N HIS A 656 19.38 -51.17 -8.34
CA HIS A 656 20.24 -50.28 -7.56
C HIS A 656 19.56 -48.93 -7.33
N SER A 657 19.75 -48.37 -6.13
CA SER A 657 19.30 -47.01 -5.80
C SER A 657 19.84 -45.96 -6.79
N SER A 658 21.04 -46.17 -7.35
CA SER A 658 21.63 -45.31 -8.38
C SER A 658 20.80 -45.24 -9.67
N ASN A 659 20.18 -46.35 -10.08
CA ASN A 659 19.35 -46.39 -11.29
C ASN A 659 18.07 -45.56 -11.12
N LEU A 660 17.48 -45.62 -9.92
CA LEU A 660 16.34 -44.78 -9.55
C LEU A 660 16.74 -43.30 -9.48
N CYS A 661 17.91 -42.98 -8.92
CA CYS A 661 18.45 -41.62 -8.92
C CYS A 661 18.64 -41.08 -10.35
N THR A 662 19.18 -41.88 -11.27
CA THR A 662 19.36 -41.47 -12.67
C THR A 662 18.02 -41.25 -13.36
N LEU A 663 17.05 -42.14 -13.15
CA LEU A 663 15.70 -41.98 -13.70
C LEU A 663 15.02 -40.72 -13.13
N TRP A 664 15.14 -40.47 -11.83
CA TRP A 664 14.64 -39.27 -11.16
C TRP A 664 15.24 -37.99 -11.75
N LYS A 665 16.57 -37.95 -11.92
CA LYS A 665 17.27 -36.81 -12.53
C LYS A 665 16.76 -36.52 -13.94
N ARG A 666 16.57 -37.55 -14.76
CA ARG A 666 16.07 -37.40 -16.14
C ARG A 666 14.69 -36.75 -16.20
N PHE A 667 13.80 -37.06 -15.26
CA PHE A 667 12.51 -36.37 -15.17
C PHE A 667 12.66 -34.93 -14.67
N HIS A 668 13.54 -34.69 -13.71
CA HIS A 668 13.72 -33.37 -13.09
C HIS A 668 14.48 -32.37 -13.98
N GLU A 669 15.37 -32.86 -14.84
CA GLU A 669 16.12 -32.06 -15.81
C GLU A 669 15.31 -31.75 -17.08
N HIS A 670 14.10 -32.32 -17.23
CA HIS A 670 13.24 -32.05 -18.37
C HIS A 670 12.65 -30.63 -18.26
N PRO A 671 12.88 -29.73 -19.24
CA PRO A 671 12.44 -28.34 -19.15
C PRO A 671 10.94 -28.22 -18.91
N GLY A 672 10.56 -27.39 -17.94
CA GLY A 672 9.16 -27.08 -17.64
C GLY A 672 8.36 -28.22 -16.99
N PHE A 673 9.00 -29.31 -16.58
CA PHE A 673 8.32 -30.47 -16.02
C PHE A 673 8.80 -30.81 -14.60
N ASP A 674 7.85 -30.96 -13.67
CA ASP A 674 8.11 -31.45 -12.31
C ASP A 674 7.23 -32.67 -12.03
N ILE A 675 7.84 -33.86 -12.02
CA ILE A 675 7.16 -35.14 -11.78
C ILE A 675 6.32 -35.16 -10.50
N THR A 676 6.65 -34.32 -9.51
CA THR A 676 5.91 -34.29 -8.25
C THR A 676 4.50 -33.73 -8.39
N GLY A 677 4.24 -32.95 -9.44
CA GLY A 677 2.93 -32.36 -9.76
C GLY A 677 1.98 -33.24 -10.56
N TYR A 678 2.33 -34.51 -10.81
CA TYR A 678 1.59 -35.42 -11.68
C TYR A 678 1.16 -36.70 -10.93
N PRO A 679 0.15 -37.45 -11.41
CA PRO A 679 -0.35 -38.61 -10.70
C PRO A 679 0.70 -39.72 -10.67
N ARG A 680 0.73 -40.49 -9.58
CA ARG A 680 1.64 -41.64 -9.42
C ARG A 680 1.26 -42.75 -10.40
N ARG A 681 1.94 -42.83 -11.54
CA ARG A 681 1.73 -43.81 -12.63
C ARG A 681 2.97 -44.64 -12.92
N PRO A 682 3.24 -45.71 -12.13
CA PRO A 682 4.40 -46.57 -12.33
C PRO A 682 4.45 -47.24 -13.71
N ASP A 683 3.28 -47.52 -14.26
CA ASP A 683 3.10 -48.02 -15.63
C ASP A 683 3.68 -47.06 -16.68
N ILE A 684 3.66 -45.75 -16.43
CA ILE A 684 4.26 -44.73 -17.30
C ILE A 684 5.73 -44.48 -16.94
N TYR A 685 6.08 -44.41 -15.65
CA TYR A 685 7.46 -44.12 -15.22
C TYR A 685 8.47 -45.14 -15.72
N PHE A 686 8.07 -46.40 -15.71
CA PHE A 686 8.92 -47.53 -16.06
C PHE A 686 8.68 -48.05 -17.48
N ASP A 687 7.85 -47.38 -18.28
CA ASP A 687 7.61 -47.77 -19.67
C ASP A 687 8.85 -47.55 -20.54
N LYS A 688 9.57 -48.62 -20.82
CA LYS A 688 10.79 -48.59 -21.64
C LYS A 688 10.51 -48.34 -23.12
N SER A 689 9.26 -48.47 -23.58
CA SER A 689 8.87 -48.15 -24.96
C SER A 689 8.80 -46.64 -25.21
N LEU A 690 8.64 -45.84 -24.14
CA LEU A 690 8.59 -44.39 -24.20
C LEU A 690 9.94 -43.77 -23.86
N THR A 691 10.32 -42.74 -24.63
CA THR A 691 11.40 -41.80 -24.26
C THR A 691 10.99 -41.03 -23.01
N VAL A 692 11.95 -40.37 -22.34
CA VAL A 692 11.63 -39.53 -21.16
C VAL A 692 10.61 -38.45 -21.51
N GLY A 693 10.74 -37.80 -22.67
CA GLY A 693 9.75 -36.83 -23.16
C GLY A 693 8.37 -37.45 -23.44
N GLY A 694 8.33 -38.68 -23.97
CA GLY A 694 7.08 -39.43 -24.16
C GLY A 694 6.40 -39.77 -22.83
N ARG A 695 7.16 -40.16 -21.80
CA ARG A 695 6.65 -40.40 -20.44
C ARG A 695 6.14 -39.12 -19.79
N VAL A 696 6.84 -38.00 -19.99
CA VAL A 696 6.41 -36.67 -19.53
C VAL A 696 5.07 -36.28 -20.14
N ALA A 697 4.92 -36.39 -21.46
CA ALA A 697 3.67 -36.10 -22.14
C ALA A 697 2.51 -36.99 -21.66
N ALA A 698 2.76 -38.29 -21.48
CA ALA A 698 1.77 -39.22 -20.96
C ALA A 698 1.34 -38.90 -19.51
N LEU A 699 2.26 -38.42 -18.67
CA LEU A 699 1.93 -37.97 -17.31
C LEU A 699 1.12 -36.68 -17.29
N ILE A 700 1.43 -35.73 -18.17
CA ILE A 700 0.65 -34.48 -18.33
C ILE A 700 -0.79 -34.81 -18.72
N GLU A 701 -0.96 -35.71 -19.67
CA GLU A 701 -2.30 -36.10 -20.10
C GLU A 701 -3.05 -36.90 -19.03
N ALA A 702 -2.36 -37.81 -18.32
CA ALA A 702 -2.96 -38.54 -17.21
C ALA A 702 -3.50 -37.58 -16.13
N GLN A 703 -2.80 -36.48 -15.84
CA GLN A 703 -3.26 -35.44 -14.92
C GLN A 703 -4.51 -34.72 -15.46
N ARG A 704 -4.52 -34.33 -16.74
CA ARG A 704 -5.68 -33.70 -17.38
C ARG A 704 -6.93 -34.58 -17.31
N LEU A 705 -6.78 -35.89 -17.51
CA LEU A 705 -7.89 -36.84 -17.42
C LEU A 705 -8.43 -36.98 -15.99
N VAL A 706 -7.56 -36.97 -14.98
CA VAL A 706 -7.95 -36.95 -13.56
C VAL A 706 -8.77 -35.69 -13.24
N GLU A 707 -8.34 -34.52 -13.74
CA GLU A 707 -9.04 -33.26 -13.54
C GLU A 707 -10.43 -33.24 -14.17
N ILE A 708 -10.58 -33.80 -15.38
CA ILE A 708 -11.86 -33.92 -16.08
C ILE A 708 -12.81 -34.88 -15.35
N ASP A 709 -12.33 -36.02 -14.88
CA ASP A 709 -13.15 -36.97 -14.12
C ASP A 709 -13.62 -36.37 -12.79
N ASN A 710 -12.75 -35.62 -12.10
CA ASN A 710 -13.11 -34.90 -10.87
C ASN A 710 -14.17 -33.82 -11.10
N LEU A 711 -14.06 -33.03 -12.17
CA LEU A 711 -15.07 -32.04 -12.56
C LEU A 711 -16.42 -32.69 -12.91
N THR A 712 -16.37 -33.86 -13.55
CA THR A 712 -17.58 -34.62 -13.90
C THR A 712 -18.26 -35.22 -12.66
N LYS A 713 -17.47 -35.65 -11.67
CA LYS A 713 -17.95 -36.11 -10.37
C LYS A 713 -18.51 -34.98 -9.49
N GLN A 714 -17.94 -33.77 -9.56
CA GLN A 714 -18.49 -32.59 -8.87
C GLN A 714 -19.84 -32.18 -9.46
N LYS A 715 -19.98 -32.13 -10.79
CA LYS A 715 -21.26 -31.83 -11.45
C LYS A 715 -22.38 -32.85 -11.19
N ARG A 716 -22.04 -34.07 -10.75
CA ARG A 716 -23.00 -35.10 -10.35
C ARG A 716 -23.38 -35.04 -8.87
N LYS A 717 -22.74 -34.17 -8.07
CA LYS A 717 -22.96 -34.02 -6.63
C LYS A 717 -23.61 -32.70 -6.22
N GLU A 718 -23.89 -31.81 -7.17
CA GLU A 718 -24.76 -30.65 -6.94
C GLU A 718 -26.20 -31.08 -7.29
N PRO A 719 -27.14 -31.06 -6.32
CA PRO A 719 -28.55 -31.36 -6.58
C PRO A 719 -29.23 -30.29 -7.43
#